data_AF-A0A433PAE1-F1
#
_entry.id   AF-A0A433PAE1-F1
#
_cell.length_a   1.000
_cell.length_b   1.000
_cell.length_c   1.000
_cell.angle_alpha   90.00
_cell.angle_beta   90.00
_cell.angle_gamma   90.00
#
_symmetry.space_group_name_H-M   'P 1'
#
loop_
_entity.id
_entity.type
_entity.pdbx_description
1 polymer ?
#
loop_
_entity_poly.entity_id
_entity_poly.type
_entity_poly.pdbx_seq_one_letter_code
_entity_poly.pdbx_strand_id
1 'polypeptide(L)'
;MTITSRSPWPLLFLVLLIACVRVDAIYENQAGLKDWYVDNCAAGYRFCTSSYFPLAIGRHHKWIGRPQTSFFYENRDQTQLLVATERNVIASLNTTFGDILWRHVLNEPIQALVVKGNNLLSISGNTTRLWRASTGFLIWESAAAGNIGATAFGDNGDVFTLTSNKIVQRLARKTGAEVWTATLDSPASFSKLAITTTGELYAVGVASPAVHVIALDSATGAIAGTYQSRAVNGGVDDVVVLDGYLVCVDGEGLSVNKLGKAGMVNVELKSFYSSTTSLKDVGSSAERARLVALGPASVWANSFVLEHAGAAALFRVGGDGRPVLVADLGKKEHSIFATVAGQSDSPIIARVEKDGDKSLNVHLYSTSQNLATYKIDHDFSLSGDVHSATFTVPSKDGSAILLFLTTMDGSVRLITKDGVGWSREEALADTVDVEFLDLPERHLYTQDHDELDENLELSETIDPVSRYIRRLVTHISELKYLPAWTLARLNNAIGSTGSTTTLTVLEAQSSLLSLPATPEIIYRDTLGLRKLVISATLGGKVVAQDTGAKGKIVWARYFDGVRFEDVVIVRASMVKFPPLVVAVGRAFDAAGHQTTVLYRLNALTGQDFIADPALSAKFPATIVYPFGVKKVFKLPFEEPDERTHPLVVVDETTERFHLYPSTAETSRLLAEFAPNLYFKLDALESGSLKGYRVVVPENGAEKGLDPELLWKIGFPNNEQVVAFGEKNAYEKIASLGRVLGNRNVLYKYLNPHLLAVATYAQDRATLGIYLIDLVKGSILYHAKHEFVGDPRGVHPVHVAQVENWVVYTFWSEGDGAKNSARGQQVVTLELFESGFENDRVVR
;
A
#
# COMPACT_ATOMS: atom_id res chain seq x y z
N MET A 1 70.02 -22.10 25.35
CA MET A 1 70.13 -21.79 23.91
C MET A 1 68.74 -21.45 23.41
N THR A 2 68.63 -20.34 22.66
CA THR A 2 67.46 -19.85 21.89
C THR A 2 66.57 -20.98 21.33
N ILE A 3 65.25 -20.83 21.21
CA ILE A 3 64.60 -20.12 20.09
C ILE A 3 63.14 -19.78 20.44
N THR A 4 62.75 -18.62 19.94
CA THR A 4 61.46 -17.94 19.89
C THR A 4 60.38 -18.67 19.07
N SER A 5 59.12 -18.59 19.49
CA SER A 5 58.00 -18.36 18.56
C SER A 5 56.95 -17.45 19.22
N ARG A 6 56.65 -16.33 18.55
CA ARG A 6 55.57 -15.39 18.90
C ARG A 6 54.28 -15.90 18.26
N SER A 7 53.21 -16.05 19.05
CA SER A 7 51.84 -16.20 18.56
C SER A 7 51.07 -14.88 18.73
N PRO A 8 50.11 -14.54 17.85
CA PRO A 8 49.48 -13.23 17.80
C PRO A 8 48.20 -13.21 18.63
N TRP A 9 48.33 -13.11 19.96
CA TRP A 9 47.17 -12.97 20.86
C TRP A 9 46.70 -11.53 21.18
N PRO A 10 47.43 -10.43 20.90
CA PRO A 10 46.91 -9.10 21.25
C PRO A 10 46.02 -8.45 20.17
N LEU A 11 45.92 -9.01 18.95
CA LEU A 11 45.05 -8.46 17.90
C LEU A 11 43.59 -8.96 17.97
N LEU A 12 43.33 -10.11 18.61
CA LEU A 12 41.97 -10.64 18.72
C LEU A 12 41.13 -9.88 19.77
N PHE A 13 41.76 -9.37 20.83
CA PHE A 13 41.07 -8.64 21.89
C PHE A 13 40.66 -7.22 21.50
N LEU A 14 41.36 -6.59 20.54
CA LEU A 14 40.99 -5.27 20.02
C LEU A 14 39.85 -5.34 18.98
N VAL A 15 39.69 -6.47 18.28
CA VAL A 15 38.57 -6.70 17.34
C VAL A 15 37.27 -7.05 18.09
N LEU A 16 37.36 -7.69 19.26
CA LEU A 16 36.20 -8.00 20.09
C LEU A 16 35.62 -6.79 20.84
N LEU A 17 36.41 -5.73 21.06
CA LEU A 17 35.95 -4.50 21.72
C LEU A 17 35.34 -3.45 20.76
N ILE A 18 35.45 -3.64 19.44
CA ILE A 18 34.76 -2.81 18.42
C ILE A 18 33.41 -3.46 17.99
N ALA A 19 33.11 -4.67 18.47
CA ALA A 19 31.87 -5.41 18.16
C ALA A 19 30.82 -5.40 19.29
N CYS A 20 30.99 -4.61 20.36
CA CYS A 20 29.92 -4.36 21.33
C CYS A 20 28.95 -3.31 20.78
N VAL A 21 28.09 -3.73 19.86
CA VAL A 21 26.93 -2.96 19.42
C VAL A 21 25.88 -3.00 20.53
N ARG A 22 25.42 -1.83 20.97
CA ARG A 22 24.24 -1.74 21.83
C ARG A 22 23.02 -2.22 21.05
N VAL A 23 22.39 -3.26 21.56
CA VAL A 23 21.13 -3.82 21.06
C VAL A 23 20.00 -3.05 21.73
N ASP A 24 19.20 -2.30 20.96
CA ASP A 24 17.93 -1.77 21.44
C ASP A 24 16.82 -2.81 21.17
N ALA A 25 16.88 -3.89 21.95
CA ALA A 25 15.75 -4.78 22.19
C ALA A 25 15.59 -4.86 23.71
N ILE A 26 14.34 -4.92 24.20
CA ILE A 26 14.09 -5.02 25.65
C ILE A 26 14.82 -6.24 26.25
N TYR A 27 15.05 -7.30 25.44
CA TYR A 27 15.93 -8.41 25.76
C TYR A 27 16.77 -8.86 24.55
N GLU A 28 18.08 -9.02 24.75
CA GLU A 28 19.06 -9.47 23.73
C GLU A 28 18.70 -10.84 23.11
N ASN A 29 18.03 -11.72 23.85
CA ASN A 29 17.64 -13.06 23.40
C ASN A 29 16.35 -13.09 22.55
N GLN A 30 15.73 -11.95 22.28
CA GLN A 30 14.50 -11.87 21.46
C GLN A 30 14.75 -11.31 20.06
N ALA A 31 15.82 -10.54 19.88
CA ALA A 31 16.20 -9.88 18.63
C ALA A 31 16.45 -10.87 17.48
N GLY A 32 15.74 -10.70 16.36
CA GLY A 32 15.79 -11.54 15.16
C GLY A 32 15.15 -12.92 15.28
N LEU A 33 14.61 -13.27 16.47
CA LEU A 33 13.95 -14.54 16.75
C LEU A 33 12.42 -14.42 16.82
N LYS A 34 11.90 -13.36 17.47
CA LYS A 34 10.46 -13.10 17.64
C LYS A 34 10.00 -11.80 17.00
N ASP A 35 10.88 -10.81 16.97
CA ASP A 35 10.68 -9.55 16.29
C ASP A 35 11.13 -9.66 14.83
N TRP A 36 10.18 -9.41 13.95
CA TRP A 36 10.44 -8.97 12.59
C TRP A 36 9.66 -7.68 12.43
N TYR A 37 10.36 -6.60 12.16
CA TYR A 37 9.76 -5.27 12.09
C TYR A 37 9.54 -4.92 10.64
N VAL A 38 8.29 -4.62 10.28
CA VAL A 38 7.95 -4.04 8.99
C VAL A 38 7.72 -2.55 9.19
N ASP A 39 8.58 -1.72 8.61
CA ASP A 39 8.45 -0.26 8.69
C ASP A 39 7.47 0.21 7.61
N ASN A 40 6.18 0.27 7.95
CA ASN A 40 5.11 0.82 7.13
C ASN A 40 4.95 2.33 7.39
N CYS A 41 6.01 3.12 7.20
CA CYS A 41 5.85 4.58 7.25
C CYS A 41 5.36 5.09 5.91
N ALA A 42 4.05 5.05 5.67
CA ALA A 42 3.43 5.90 4.68
C ALA A 42 1.96 6.27 5.02
N ALA A 43 1.69 7.57 4.89
CA ALA A 43 0.43 8.31 5.04
C ALA A 43 -0.38 8.11 6.34
N GLY A 44 -0.19 9.05 7.28
CA GLY A 44 -1.02 9.23 8.48
C GLY A 44 -0.27 9.90 9.62
N TYR A 45 0.11 11.17 9.45
CA TYR A 45 0.80 12.06 10.41
C TYR A 45 2.14 11.58 11.01
N ARG A 46 3.20 12.36 10.77
CA ARG A 46 4.61 11.96 10.98
C ARG A 46 5.21 12.54 12.26
N PHE A 47 5.93 11.69 12.99
CA PHE A 47 7.33 11.92 13.39
C PHE A 47 8.05 10.57 13.44
N CYS A 48 8.88 10.26 12.43
CA CYS A 48 9.90 9.21 12.52
C CYS A 48 11.24 9.83 12.14
N THR A 49 11.89 10.47 13.13
CA THR A 49 13.30 10.83 13.03
C THR A 49 14.12 9.64 13.54
N SER A 50 14.72 8.89 12.63
CA SER A 50 15.91 8.08 12.96
C SER A 50 17.02 8.54 12.03
N SER A 51 17.74 9.55 12.48
CA SER A 51 18.97 10.03 11.88
C SER A 51 20.12 9.09 12.24
N TYR A 52 20.96 8.82 11.24
CA TYR A 52 22.34 8.33 11.34
C TYR A 52 22.60 6.82 11.65
N PHE A 53 23.42 6.27 10.74
CA PHE A 53 24.18 5.01 10.72
C PHE A 53 23.53 3.75 10.09
N PRO A 54 24.20 3.14 9.08
CA PRO A 54 23.77 1.89 8.46
C PRO A 54 24.40 0.74 9.23
N LEU A 55 23.66 0.07 10.11
CA LEU A 55 24.01 -1.25 10.64
C LEU A 55 22.84 -1.71 11.52
N ALA A 56 21.93 -2.50 10.96
CA ALA A 56 20.87 -3.13 11.73
C ALA A 56 20.78 -4.61 11.34
N ILE A 57 21.37 -5.45 12.19
CA ILE A 57 21.12 -6.89 12.23
C ILE A 57 19.79 -7.06 13.00
N GLY A 58 18.73 -6.70 12.30
CA GLY A 58 17.32 -6.95 12.55
C GLY A 58 16.72 -6.86 11.16
N ARG A 59 16.13 -7.94 10.63
CA ARG A 59 15.68 -7.94 9.23
C ARG A 59 14.42 -7.08 9.12
N HIS A 60 14.61 -5.79 8.87
CA HIS A 60 13.54 -4.80 8.73
C HIS A 60 12.91 -4.88 7.33
N HIS A 61 11.64 -5.27 7.22
CA HIS A 61 10.92 -5.16 5.95
C HIS A 61 10.53 -3.69 5.75
N LYS A 62 11.20 -2.99 4.85
CA LYS A 62 10.87 -1.59 4.51
C LYS A 62 10.18 -1.57 3.15
N TRP A 63 9.00 -0.97 3.08
CA TRP A 63 8.29 -0.77 1.81
C TRP A 63 8.41 0.68 1.34
N ILE A 64 8.36 0.83 0.03
CA ILE A 64 8.37 2.10 -0.68
C ILE A 64 6.98 2.46 -1.22
N GLY A 65 6.09 1.47 -1.38
CA GLY A 65 4.78 1.62 -2.03
C GLY A 65 4.88 1.52 -3.56
N ARG A 66 3.75 1.63 -4.26
CA ARG A 66 3.69 1.45 -5.72
C ARG A 66 4.53 2.50 -6.45
N PRO A 67 5.54 2.10 -7.23
CA PRO A 67 6.31 3.02 -8.06
C PRO A 67 5.45 3.66 -9.16
N GLN A 68 5.53 4.98 -9.25
CA GLN A 68 4.93 5.79 -10.31
C GLN A 68 5.94 6.04 -11.44
N THR A 69 7.23 6.13 -11.08
CA THR A 69 8.33 6.29 -12.04
C THR A 69 9.55 5.52 -11.58
N SER A 70 10.28 4.97 -12.53
CA SER A 70 11.46 4.15 -12.27
C SER A 70 12.50 4.32 -13.37
N PHE A 71 13.78 4.33 -12.99
CA PHE A 71 14.90 4.45 -13.91
C PHE A 71 16.08 3.61 -13.42
N PHE A 72 16.76 2.94 -14.34
CA PHE A 72 18.06 2.34 -14.02
C PHE A 72 19.15 3.40 -14.02
N TYR A 73 19.99 3.36 -13.01
CA TYR A 73 21.17 4.19 -12.85
C TYR A 73 22.40 3.31 -12.80
N GLU A 74 23.28 3.46 -13.79
CA GLU A 74 24.55 2.76 -13.85
C GLU A 74 25.65 3.60 -13.22
N ASN A 75 26.24 3.07 -12.15
CA ASN A 75 27.49 3.55 -11.59
C ASN A 75 28.62 2.61 -12.04
N ARG A 76 29.88 3.05 -11.97
CA ARG A 76 31.06 2.30 -12.47
C ARG A 76 31.16 0.87 -11.94
N ASP A 77 30.62 0.60 -10.76
CA ASP A 77 30.72 -0.69 -10.06
C ASP A 77 29.38 -1.40 -9.83
N GLN A 78 28.23 -0.72 -9.98
CA GLN A 78 26.90 -1.27 -9.65
C GLN A 78 25.77 -0.61 -10.46
N THR A 79 24.80 -1.41 -10.89
CA THR A 79 23.51 -0.94 -11.39
C THR A 79 22.54 -0.77 -10.22
N GLN A 80 21.90 0.39 -10.14
CA GLN A 80 20.90 0.72 -9.13
C GLN A 80 19.58 1.02 -9.83
N LEU A 81 18.46 0.77 -9.13
CA LEU A 81 17.13 1.12 -9.61
C LEU A 81 16.59 2.27 -8.78
N LEU A 82 16.39 3.43 -9.41
CA LEU A 82 15.83 4.62 -8.77
C LEU A 82 14.32 4.62 -8.99
N VAL A 83 13.56 4.89 -7.93
CA VAL A 83 12.10 4.88 -7.95
C VAL A 83 11.53 6.08 -7.22
N ALA A 84 10.43 6.62 -7.72
CA ALA A 84 9.52 7.45 -6.93
C ALA A 84 8.13 6.82 -6.90
N THR A 85 7.50 6.88 -5.73
CA THR A 85 6.25 6.17 -5.45
C THR A 85 5.12 7.14 -5.12
N GLU A 86 3.88 6.63 -5.17
CA GLU A 86 2.67 7.40 -4.83
C GLU A 86 2.60 7.83 -3.36
N ARG A 87 3.42 7.22 -2.49
CA ARG A 87 3.52 7.51 -1.05
C ARG A 87 4.59 8.56 -0.73
N ASN A 88 4.95 9.37 -1.73
CA ASN A 88 5.93 10.45 -1.66
C ASN A 88 7.31 9.94 -1.26
N VAL A 89 7.65 8.69 -1.63
CA VAL A 89 8.96 8.09 -1.34
C VAL A 89 9.83 8.18 -2.60
N ILE A 90 11.06 8.66 -2.43
CA ILE A 90 12.15 8.41 -3.39
C ILE A 90 13.09 7.37 -2.79
N ALA A 91 13.48 6.37 -3.59
CA ALA A 91 14.37 5.32 -3.14
C ALA A 91 15.30 4.82 -4.23
N SER A 92 16.38 4.18 -3.80
CA SER A 92 17.25 3.37 -4.65
C SER A 92 17.22 1.93 -4.19
N LEU A 93 16.99 1.01 -5.12
CA LEU A 93 16.96 -0.42 -4.90
C LEU A 93 18.19 -1.07 -5.54
N ASN A 94 18.71 -2.10 -4.86
CA ASN A 94 19.76 -2.96 -5.36
C ASN A 94 19.17 -3.90 -6.44
N THR A 95 19.78 -3.96 -7.62
CA THR A 95 19.26 -4.81 -8.71
C THR A 95 19.52 -6.30 -8.48
N THR A 96 20.49 -6.69 -7.65
CA THR A 96 20.79 -8.10 -7.37
C THR A 96 19.85 -8.67 -6.30
N PHE A 97 19.63 -7.93 -5.21
CA PHE A 97 18.92 -8.45 -4.03
C PHE A 97 17.58 -7.76 -3.75
N GLY A 98 17.24 -6.69 -4.46
CA GLY A 98 16.00 -5.94 -4.20
C GLY A 98 15.99 -5.14 -2.89
N ASP A 99 17.13 -5.08 -2.17
CA ASP A 99 17.27 -4.32 -0.94
C ASP A 99 17.27 -2.80 -1.21
N ILE A 100 16.74 -2.04 -0.26
CA ILE A 100 16.78 -0.58 -0.30
C ILE A 100 18.19 -0.11 0.07
N LEU A 101 18.87 0.56 -0.86
CA LEU A 101 20.16 1.19 -0.64
C LEU A 101 20.03 2.50 0.14
N TRP A 102 19.05 3.32 -0.24
CA TRP A 102 18.67 4.54 0.46
C TRP A 102 17.21 4.89 0.15
N ARG A 103 16.57 5.65 1.05
CA ARG A 103 15.15 6.04 0.98
C ARG A 103 14.95 7.40 1.62
N HIS A 104 14.14 8.26 1.01
CA HIS A 104 13.62 9.50 1.60
C HIS A 104 12.12 9.59 1.42
N VAL A 105 11.42 9.96 2.49
CA VAL A 105 9.95 10.14 2.47
C VAL A 105 9.69 11.64 2.50
N LEU A 106 9.13 12.18 1.43
CA LEU A 106 8.86 13.61 1.24
C LEU A 106 7.46 13.96 1.76
N ASN A 107 7.28 15.19 2.25
CA ASN A 107 5.98 15.60 2.81
C ASN A 107 4.94 15.83 1.72
N GLU A 108 5.37 16.34 0.57
CA GLU A 108 4.51 16.69 -0.57
C GLU A 108 4.53 15.61 -1.66
N PRO A 109 3.46 15.50 -2.48
CA PRO A 109 3.41 14.64 -3.65
C PRO A 109 4.57 14.87 -4.62
N ILE A 110 5.16 13.76 -5.07
CA ILE A 110 6.23 13.80 -6.07
C ILE A 110 5.61 14.02 -7.45
N GLN A 111 5.91 15.15 -8.06
CA GLN A 111 5.38 15.54 -9.37
C GLN A 111 6.29 15.09 -10.51
N ALA A 112 7.61 15.10 -10.28
CA ALA A 112 8.59 14.69 -11.28
C ALA A 112 9.87 14.15 -10.63
N LEU A 113 10.47 13.17 -11.29
CA LEU A 113 11.78 12.62 -10.97
C LEU A 113 12.60 12.54 -12.26
N VAL A 114 13.77 13.18 -12.28
CA VAL A 114 14.64 13.24 -13.47
C VAL A 114 16.07 12.90 -13.08
N VAL A 115 16.76 12.12 -13.92
CA VAL A 115 18.15 11.70 -13.68
C VAL A 115 19.05 12.17 -14.82
N LYS A 116 20.19 12.79 -14.50
CA LYS A 116 21.26 13.10 -15.47
C LYS A 116 22.63 12.86 -14.82
N GLY A 117 23.36 11.87 -15.31
CA GLY A 117 24.61 11.42 -14.69
C GLY A 117 24.37 10.99 -13.24
N ASN A 118 25.20 11.46 -12.30
CA ASN A 118 25.03 11.17 -10.86
C ASN A 118 24.13 12.17 -10.12
N ASN A 119 23.34 12.98 -10.84
CA ASN A 119 22.41 13.92 -10.23
C ASN A 119 20.98 13.40 -10.43
N LEU A 120 20.25 13.30 -9.32
CA LEU A 120 18.83 12.97 -9.28
C LEU A 120 18.08 14.22 -8.84
N LEU A 121 17.09 14.63 -9.61
CA LEU A 121 16.25 15.78 -9.32
C LEU A 121 14.84 15.31 -8.97
N SER A 122 14.31 15.79 -7.85
CA SER A 122 12.91 15.57 -7.48
C SER A 122 12.17 16.89 -7.31
N ILE A 123 10.95 16.94 -7.81
CA ILE A 123 10.00 18.01 -7.54
C ILE A 123 8.89 17.48 -6.62
N SER A 124 8.63 18.20 -5.54
CA SER A 124 7.46 17.95 -4.69
C SER A 124 6.83 19.26 -4.25
N GLY A 125 5.58 19.50 -4.65
CA GLY A 125 4.85 20.75 -4.37
C GLY A 125 5.55 21.98 -4.98
N ASN A 126 6.05 22.87 -4.14
CA ASN A 126 6.82 24.05 -4.54
C ASN A 126 8.34 23.87 -4.38
N THR A 127 8.80 22.68 -4.00
CA THR A 127 10.20 22.45 -3.62
C THR A 127 10.92 21.59 -4.64
N THR A 128 12.09 22.08 -5.08
CA THR A 128 13.03 21.36 -5.95
C THR A 128 14.22 20.89 -5.13
N ARG A 129 14.57 19.61 -5.26
CA ARG A 129 15.71 19.01 -4.55
C ARG A 129 16.63 18.29 -5.51
N LEU A 130 17.92 18.58 -5.39
CA LEU A 130 18.96 17.87 -6.10
C LEU A 130 19.66 16.90 -5.15
N TRP A 131 19.68 15.64 -5.53
CA TRP A 131 20.29 14.53 -4.78
C TRP A 131 21.44 13.94 -5.57
N ARG A 132 22.40 13.35 -4.85
CA ARG A 132 23.37 12.45 -5.46
C ARG A 132 22.74 11.08 -5.65
N ALA A 133 22.50 10.69 -6.91
CA ALA A 133 21.81 9.45 -7.27
C ALA A 133 22.43 8.20 -6.60
N SER A 134 23.76 8.11 -6.54
CA SER A 134 24.45 6.95 -5.99
C SER A 134 24.31 6.75 -4.48
N THR A 135 24.06 7.82 -3.71
CA THR A 135 24.10 7.80 -2.22
C THR A 135 22.81 8.30 -1.57
N GLY A 136 21.92 8.94 -2.32
CA GLY A 136 20.76 9.64 -1.78
C GLY A 136 21.10 10.91 -1.01
N PHE A 137 22.35 11.39 -1.03
CA PHE A 137 22.72 12.62 -0.31
C PHE A 137 22.10 13.86 -0.95
N LEU A 138 21.40 14.69 -0.16
CA LEU A 138 20.85 15.96 -0.59
C LEU A 138 21.99 16.96 -0.86
N ILE A 139 22.10 17.45 -2.10
CA ILE A 139 23.09 18.46 -2.48
C ILE A 139 22.58 19.85 -2.14
N TRP A 140 21.35 20.16 -2.55
CA TRP A 140 20.65 21.39 -2.21
C TRP A 140 19.14 21.23 -2.35
N GLU A 141 18.42 22.13 -1.70
CA GLU A 141 16.97 22.29 -1.77
C GLU A 141 16.66 23.75 -2.08
N SER A 142 15.68 23.99 -2.94
CA SER A 142 15.23 25.33 -3.30
C SER A 142 13.70 25.35 -3.38
N ALA A 143 13.07 26.30 -2.69
CA ALA A 143 11.62 26.48 -2.68
C ALA A 143 11.24 27.63 -3.62
N ALA A 144 10.28 27.38 -4.50
CA ALA A 144 9.70 28.37 -5.38
C ALA A 144 8.48 29.06 -4.72
N ALA A 145 8.13 30.24 -5.22
CA ALA A 145 6.96 31.00 -4.76
C ALA A 145 5.61 30.34 -5.14
N GLY A 146 5.61 29.31 -6.00
CA GLY A 146 4.42 28.60 -6.44
C GLY A 146 4.71 27.13 -6.76
N ASN A 147 3.68 26.39 -7.15
CA ASN A 147 3.81 24.99 -7.53
C ASN A 147 4.63 24.82 -8.80
N ILE A 148 5.49 23.81 -8.83
CA ILE A 148 6.39 23.55 -9.94
C ILE A 148 5.77 22.46 -10.82
N GLY A 149 5.46 22.79 -12.07
CA GLY A 149 4.79 21.88 -13.00
C GLY A 149 5.74 21.01 -13.83
N ALA A 150 6.97 21.47 -14.09
CA ALA A 150 7.93 20.74 -14.92
C ALA A 150 9.38 21.09 -14.58
N THR A 151 10.30 20.20 -14.97
CA THR A 151 11.73 20.44 -14.83
C THR A 151 12.55 19.81 -15.96
N ALA A 152 13.72 20.38 -16.23
CA ALA A 152 14.72 19.82 -17.14
C ALA A 152 16.15 20.08 -16.67
N PHE A 153 17.11 19.26 -17.11
CA PHE A 153 18.54 19.47 -16.87
C PHE A 153 19.22 20.11 -18.08
N GLY A 154 19.88 21.24 -17.87
CA GLY A 154 20.80 21.84 -18.84
C GLY A 154 22.03 21.00 -19.10
N ASP A 155 22.74 21.29 -20.20
CA ASP A 155 23.99 20.61 -20.55
C ASP A 155 25.12 20.87 -19.56
N ASN A 156 25.14 22.08 -19.01
CA ASN A 156 26.06 22.46 -17.92
C ASN A 156 25.68 21.80 -16.57
N GLY A 157 24.57 21.06 -16.53
CA GLY A 157 24.02 20.41 -15.34
C GLY A 157 23.23 21.35 -14.42
N ASP A 158 22.98 22.59 -14.85
CA ASP A 158 22.02 23.48 -14.20
C ASP A 158 20.60 22.96 -14.36
N VAL A 159 19.71 23.40 -13.48
CA VAL A 159 18.33 22.92 -13.41
C VAL A 159 17.39 24.02 -13.90
N PHE A 160 16.45 23.68 -14.77
CA PHE A 160 15.39 24.57 -15.19
C PHE A 160 14.06 24.11 -14.63
N THR A 161 13.33 25.01 -13.97
CA THR A 161 12.01 24.73 -13.38
C THR A 161 10.95 25.60 -14.02
N LEU A 162 9.74 25.06 -14.15
CA LEU A 162 8.55 25.79 -14.60
C LEU A 162 7.57 25.92 -13.44
N THR A 163 7.41 27.13 -12.93
CA THR A 163 6.59 27.46 -11.77
C THR A 163 5.29 28.13 -12.21
N SER A 164 4.17 27.77 -11.58
CA SER A 164 2.84 28.34 -11.82
C SER A 164 2.45 28.38 -13.31
N ASN A 165 2.93 27.39 -14.07
CA ASN A 165 2.69 27.21 -15.51
C ASN A 165 3.11 28.40 -16.40
N LYS A 166 3.90 29.36 -15.89
CA LYS A 166 4.28 30.59 -16.64
C LYS A 166 5.69 31.11 -16.35
N ILE A 167 6.32 30.72 -15.25
CA ILE A 167 7.61 31.28 -14.85
C ILE A 167 8.67 30.21 -15.04
N VAL A 168 9.65 30.46 -15.90
CA VAL A 168 10.82 29.59 -16.06
C VAL A 168 11.97 30.15 -15.26
N GLN A 169 12.59 29.31 -14.43
CA GLN A 169 13.74 29.70 -13.61
C GLN A 169 14.92 28.78 -13.93
N ARG A 170 16.13 29.36 -13.96
CA ARG A 170 17.38 28.59 -14.00
C ARG A 170 18.04 28.61 -12.64
N LEU A 171 18.29 27.42 -12.10
CA LEU A 171 18.95 27.20 -10.82
C LEU A 171 20.37 26.67 -11.04
N ALA A 172 21.32 27.26 -10.33
CA ALA A 172 22.72 26.86 -10.39
C ALA A 172 22.92 25.44 -9.84
N ARG A 173 23.60 24.58 -10.60
CA ARG A 173 23.83 23.16 -10.27
C ARG A 173 24.34 22.91 -8.85
N LYS A 174 25.24 23.74 -8.34
CA LYS A 174 25.96 23.49 -7.07
C LYS A 174 25.22 23.98 -5.84
N THR A 175 24.48 25.09 -5.96
CA THR A 175 23.90 25.81 -4.82
C THR A 175 22.38 25.81 -4.83
N GLY A 176 21.74 25.53 -5.97
CA GLY A 176 20.30 25.73 -6.14
C GLY A 176 19.89 27.20 -6.18
N ALA A 177 20.84 28.13 -6.22
CA ALA A 177 20.58 29.56 -6.27
C ALA A 177 20.01 29.95 -7.64
N GLU A 178 19.06 30.88 -7.64
CA GLU A 178 18.49 31.43 -8.86
C GLU A 178 19.56 32.20 -9.65
N VAL A 179 19.72 31.83 -10.93
CA VAL A 179 20.60 32.50 -11.89
C VAL A 179 19.83 33.53 -12.68
N TRP A 180 18.66 33.14 -13.19
CA TRP A 180 17.72 34.02 -13.87
C TRP A 180 16.30 33.47 -13.77
N THR A 181 15.33 34.37 -13.94
CA THR A 181 13.91 34.07 -14.06
C THR A 181 13.34 34.76 -15.30
N ALA A 182 12.51 34.06 -16.05
CA ALA A 182 11.80 34.57 -17.23
C ALA A 182 10.30 34.28 -17.11
N THR A 183 9.48 35.29 -17.37
CA THR A 183 8.02 35.15 -17.44
C THR A 183 7.60 34.91 -18.87
N LEU A 184 6.79 33.87 -19.09
CA LEU A 184 6.28 33.50 -20.40
C LEU A 184 5.04 34.33 -20.73
N ASP A 185 5.20 35.32 -21.61
CA ASP A 185 4.12 36.19 -22.06
C ASP A 185 3.23 35.50 -23.10
N SER A 186 2.37 34.60 -22.64
CA SER A 186 1.42 33.85 -23.47
C SER A 186 0.12 33.53 -22.70
N PRO A 187 -1.02 33.41 -23.41
CA PRO A 187 -2.27 32.93 -22.81
C PRO A 187 -2.23 31.43 -22.46
N ALA A 188 -1.22 30.68 -22.93
CA ALA A 188 -1.09 29.25 -22.68
C ALA A 188 -0.70 28.91 -21.24
N SER A 189 -1.16 27.75 -20.79
CA SER A 189 -0.68 27.10 -19.57
C SER A 189 0.44 26.14 -19.95
N PHE A 190 1.67 26.45 -19.55
CA PHE A 190 2.84 25.60 -19.82
C PHE A 190 2.92 24.47 -18.81
N SER A 191 3.29 23.28 -19.27
CA SER A 191 3.45 22.10 -18.39
C SER A 191 4.60 21.16 -18.80
N LYS A 192 5.35 21.47 -19.86
CA LYS A 192 6.56 20.71 -20.23
C LYS A 192 7.73 21.66 -20.49
N LEU A 193 8.92 21.24 -20.04
CA LEU A 193 10.20 21.84 -20.40
C LEU A 193 11.03 20.80 -21.13
N ALA A 194 11.63 21.19 -22.25
CA ALA A 194 12.51 20.34 -23.03
C ALA A 194 13.80 21.07 -23.36
N ILE A 195 14.92 20.35 -23.30
CA ILE A 195 16.23 20.84 -23.68
C ILE A 195 16.74 19.93 -24.79
N THR A 196 17.04 20.50 -25.95
CA THR A 196 17.57 19.76 -27.09
C THR A 196 19.02 19.37 -26.85
N THR A 197 19.53 18.41 -27.62
CA THR A 197 20.96 18.05 -27.63
C THR A 197 21.87 19.21 -28.04
N THR A 198 21.30 20.22 -28.71
CA THR A 198 21.97 21.48 -29.08
C THR A 198 21.97 22.53 -27.97
N GLY A 199 21.33 22.26 -26.83
CA GLY A 199 21.31 23.13 -25.65
C GLY A 199 20.25 24.24 -25.66
N GLU A 200 19.29 24.17 -26.59
CA GLU A 200 18.18 25.12 -26.68
C GLU A 200 17.04 24.71 -25.73
N LEU A 201 16.48 25.68 -25.00
CA LEU A 201 15.41 25.45 -24.03
C LEU A 201 14.05 25.80 -24.64
N TYR A 202 13.10 24.88 -24.54
CA TYR A 202 11.74 25.06 -25.03
C TYR A 202 10.73 24.85 -23.90
N ALA A 203 9.82 25.80 -23.74
CA ALA A 203 8.64 25.67 -22.90
C ALA A 203 7.43 25.35 -23.77
N VAL A 204 6.71 24.27 -23.44
CA VAL A 204 5.54 23.80 -24.18
C VAL A 204 4.30 23.88 -23.30
N GLY A 205 3.26 24.50 -23.83
CA GLY A 205 1.99 24.72 -23.15
C GLY A 205 0.81 24.69 -24.10
N VAL A 206 -0.39 24.57 -23.54
CA VAL A 206 -1.64 24.56 -24.33
C VAL A 206 -2.52 25.72 -23.91
N ALA A 207 -3.04 26.43 -24.91
CA ALA A 207 -4.17 27.35 -24.83
C ALA A 207 -5.24 26.79 -25.78
N SER A 208 -6.12 25.94 -25.26
CA SER A 208 -7.02 25.15 -26.12
C SER A 208 -7.73 26.02 -27.17
N PRO A 209 -7.64 25.66 -28.46
CA PRO A 209 -7.10 24.40 -28.96
C PRO A 209 -5.57 24.43 -29.24
N ALA A 210 -4.93 25.59 -29.35
CA ALA A 210 -3.53 25.70 -29.81
C ALA A 210 -2.47 25.24 -28.78
N VAL A 211 -1.39 24.64 -29.29
CA VAL A 211 -0.16 24.40 -28.53
C VAL A 211 0.78 25.59 -28.77
N HIS A 212 1.31 26.15 -27.69
CA HIS A 212 2.28 27.22 -27.70
C HIS A 212 3.65 26.67 -27.32
N VAL A 213 4.66 27.01 -28.13
CA VAL A 213 6.05 26.67 -27.88
C VAL A 213 6.84 27.96 -27.79
N ILE A 214 7.48 28.20 -26.65
CA ILE A 214 8.38 29.34 -26.46
C ILE A 214 9.81 28.82 -26.43
N ALA A 215 10.64 29.33 -27.31
CA ALA A 215 12.08 29.10 -27.30
C ALA A 215 12.75 30.14 -26.40
N LEU A 216 13.54 29.68 -25.44
CA LEU A 216 14.32 30.50 -24.54
C LEU A 216 15.82 30.22 -24.74
N ASP A 217 16.61 31.28 -24.67
CA ASP A 217 18.06 31.15 -24.53
C ASP A 217 18.37 30.55 -23.14
N SER A 218 19.02 29.39 -23.11
CA SER A 218 19.28 28.66 -21.86
C SER A 218 20.25 29.40 -20.93
N ALA A 219 21.08 30.31 -21.46
CA ALA A 219 22.05 31.06 -20.68
C ALA A 219 21.45 32.31 -20.03
N THR A 220 20.62 33.06 -20.75
CA THR A 220 20.11 34.40 -20.38
C THR A 220 18.63 34.41 -20.02
N GLY A 221 17.85 33.41 -20.43
CA GLY A 221 16.40 33.38 -20.28
C GLY A 221 15.66 34.29 -21.26
N ALA A 222 16.35 34.93 -22.20
CA ALA A 222 15.72 35.76 -23.22
C ALA A 222 14.84 34.91 -24.15
N ILE A 223 13.64 35.39 -24.45
CA ILE A 223 12.73 34.72 -25.38
C ILE A 223 13.29 34.87 -26.79
N ALA A 224 13.76 33.76 -27.37
CA ALA A 224 14.29 33.70 -28.73
C ALA A 224 13.18 33.69 -29.78
N GLY A 225 12.01 33.13 -29.44
CA GLY A 225 10.86 33.10 -30.32
C GLY A 225 9.64 32.46 -29.67
N THR A 226 8.45 32.85 -30.14
CA THR A 226 7.18 32.22 -29.76
C THR A 226 6.54 31.64 -31.00
N TYR A 227 6.17 30.37 -30.93
CA TYR A 227 5.58 29.60 -32.02
C TYR A 227 4.25 29.04 -31.57
N GLN A 228 3.27 29.04 -32.47
CA GLN A 228 1.95 28.46 -32.23
C GLN A 228 1.72 27.31 -33.20
N SER A 229 1.11 26.24 -32.72
CA SER A 229 0.76 25.07 -33.49
C SER A 229 -0.72 24.69 -33.26
N ARG A 230 -1.31 23.94 -34.21
CA ARG A 230 -2.76 23.65 -34.24
C ARG A 230 -3.24 22.84 -33.03
N ALA A 231 -4.57 22.93 -32.83
CA ALA A 231 -5.47 22.12 -32.03
C ALA A 231 -4.95 20.75 -31.57
N VAL A 232 -4.87 20.55 -30.25
CA VAL A 232 -4.88 19.21 -29.64
C VAL A 232 -6.18 19.09 -28.85
N ASN A 233 -7.07 18.17 -29.23
CA ASN A 233 -8.34 17.97 -28.52
C ASN A 233 -8.14 17.30 -27.14
N GLY A 234 -7.02 16.60 -26.90
CA GLY A 234 -6.77 15.81 -25.69
C GLY A 234 -5.74 16.36 -24.68
N GLY A 235 -5.36 17.63 -24.78
CA GLY A 235 -4.50 18.30 -23.79
C GLY A 235 -2.98 18.07 -24.01
N VAL A 236 -2.16 18.47 -23.03
CA VAL A 236 -0.68 18.46 -23.16
C VAL A 236 -0.07 17.04 -23.06
N ASP A 237 -0.82 16.08 -22.54
CA ASP A 237 -0.34 14.69 -22.39
C ASP A 237 -0.21 13.97 -23.74
N ASP A 238 -1.00 14.35 -24.73
CA ASP A 238 -0.92 13.86 -26.11
C ASP A 238 0.21 14.52 -26.92
N VAL A 239 0.99 15.39 -26.27
CA VAL A 239 2.16 16.06 -26.85
C VAL A 239 3.44 15.41 -26.33
N VAL A 240 4.21 14.83 -27.25
CA VAL A 240 5.55 14.31 -26.97
C VAL A 240 6.58 15.26 -27.54
N VAL A 241 7.51 15.68 -26.68
CA VAL A 241 8.67 16.49 -27.10
C VAL A 241 9.84 15.55 -27.33
N LEU A 242 10.30 15.50 -28.57
CA LEU A 242 11.47 14.78 -29.05
C LEU A 242 12.63 15.76 -29.23
N ASP A 243 13.83 15.25 -29.48
CA ASP A 243 14.99 16.12 -29.74
C ASP A 243 14.80 16.91 -31.04
N GLY A 244 14.50 18.21 -30.91
CA GLY A 244 14.26 19.13 -32.02
C GLY A 244 12.86 19.05 -32.66
N TYR A 245 11.96 18.20 -32.18
CA TYR A 245 10.63 18.02 -32.75
C TYR A 245 9.54 17.89 -31.67
N LEU A 246 8.34 18.36 -31.99
CA LEU A 246 7.14 18.23 -31.19
C LEU A 246 6.15 17.40 -31.99
N VAL A 247 5.70 16.28 -31.41
CA VAL A 247 4.77 15.34 -32.05
C VAL A 247 3.48 15.33 -31.24
N CYS A 248 2.35 15.54 -31.92
CA CYS A 248 1.03 15.52 -31.30
C CYS A 248 0.12 14.56 -32.05
N VAL A 249 -0.65 13.77 -31.32
CA VAL A 249 -1.76 13.00 -31.86
C VAL A 249 -3.06 13.72 -31.52
N ASP A 250 -3.84 14.07 -32.54
CA ASP A 250 -5.24 14.43 -32.40
C ASP A 250 -6.06 13.28 -33.01
N GLY A 251 -7.26 12.97 -32.49
CA GLY A 251 -8.03 11.79 -32.89
C GLY A 251 -8.26 11.63 -34.41
N GLU A 252 -8.07 12.71 -35.19
CA GLU A 252 -8.15 12.73 -36.65
C GLU A 252 -6.78 12.70 -37.39
N GLY A 253 -5.65 13.00 -36.75
CA GLY A 253 -4.34 13.05 -37.42
C GLY A 253 -3.10 13.20 -36.51
N LEU A 254 -1.92 12.90 -37.07
CA LEU A 254 -0.62 13.10 -36.41
C LEU A 254 0.00 14.40 -36.94
N SER A 255 0.39 15.31 -36.05
CA SER A 255 1.09 16.54 -36.42
C SER A 255 2.51 16.54 -35.88
N VAL A 256 3.46 16.92 -36.73
CA VAL A 256 4.85 17.10 -36.35
C VAL A 256 5.26 18.53 -36.61
N ASN A 257 5.83 19.15 -35.58
CA ASN A 257 6.37 20.49 -35.61
C ASN A 257 7.86 20.44 -35.29
N LYS A 258 8.68 21.13 -36.08
CA LYS A 258 10.10 21.30 -35.76
C LYS A 258 10.24 22.43 -34.74
N LEU A 259 10.83 22.13 -33.57
CA LEU A 259 11.03 23.13 -32.53
C LEU A 259 11.82 24.32 -33.08
N GLY A 260 11.38 25.54 -32.73
CA GLY A 260 12.03 26.77 -33.18
C GLY A 260 11.68 27.25 -34.60
N LYS A 261 10.74 26.61 -35.31
CA LYS A 261 10.32 27.04 -36.66
C LYS A 261 8.81 27.26 -36.78
N ALA A 262 8.44 28.27 -37.58
CA ALA A 262 7.07 28.46 -38.04
C ALA A 262 6.81 27.51 -39.22
N GLY A 263 6.10 26.41 -38.99
CA GLY A 263 5.73 25.45 -40.03
C GLY A 263 5.43 24.08 -39.47
N MET A 264 4.32 23.50 -39.90
CA MET A 264 3.86 22.19 -39.43
C MET A 264 3.78 21.22 -40.60
N VAL A 265 4.32 20.02 -40.38
CA VAL A 265 4.10 18.89 -41.27
C VAL A 265 2.91 18.13 -40.69
N ASN A 266 1.75 18.29 -41.31
CA ASN A 266 0.56 17.51 -40.99
C ASN A 266 0.59 16.22 -41.79
N VAL A 267 0.37 15.10 -41.11
CA VAL A 267 0.22 13.81 -41.77
C VAL A 267 -1.06 13.13 -41.31
N GLU A 268 -1.92 12.78 -42.26
CA GLU A 268 -3.17 12.08 -41.96
C GLU A 268 -2.87 10.69 -41.38
N LEU A 269 -3.50 10.32 -40.25
CA LEU A 269 -3.33 9.00 -39.61
C LEU A 269 -3.68 7.86 -40.56
N LYS A 270 -4.62 8.05 -41.50
CA LYS A 270 -4.93 7.06 -42.55
C LYS A 270 -3.71 6.70 -43.42
N SER A 271 -2.84 7.67 -43.72
CA SER A 271 -1.60 7.42 -44.48
C SER A 271 -0.55 6.67 -43.63
N PHE A 272 -0.53 6.89 -42.31
CA PHE A 272 0.27 6.12 -41.35
C PHE A 272 -0.23 4.69 -41.21
N TYR A 273 -1.52 4.53 -40.93
CA TYR A 273 -2.17 3.23 -40.79
C TYR A 273 -2.02 2.41 -42.06
N SER A 274 -2.23 3.00 -43.25
CA SER A 274 -2.01 2.29 -44.52
C SER A 274 -0.55 1.90 -44.81
N SER A 275 0.43 2.51 -44.13
CA SER A 275 1.85 2.13 -44.26
C SER A 275 2.23 0.88 -43.44
N THR A 276 1.37 0.42 -42.53
CA THR A 276 1.70 -0.61 -41.54
C THR A 276 0.60 -1.66 -41.43
N THR A 277 0.90 -2.94 -41.53
CA THR A 277 -0.10 -4.02 -41.49
C THR A 277 -0.89 -4.05 -40.18
N SER A 278 -0.24 -3.85 -39.03
CA SER A 278 -0.90 -3.92 -37.73
C SER A 278 -1.86 -2.76 -37.43
N LEU A 279 -1.59 -1.58 -37.97
CA LEU A 279 -2.36 -0.36 -37.69
C LEU A 279 -3.48 -0.09 -38.71
N LYS A 280 -3.44 -0.72 -39.90
CA LYS A 280 -4.46 -0.59 -40.96
C LYS A 280 -5.89 -0.76 -40.45
N ASP A 281 -6.09 -1.79 -39.64
CA ASP A 281 -7.42 -2.23 -39.22
C ASP A 281 -7.89 -1.56 -37.91
N VAL A 282 -7.02 -0.76 -37.28
CA VAL A 282 -7.29 -0.17 -35.96
C VAL A 282 -7.78 1.27 -36.06
N GLY A 283 -7.60 1.94 -37.20
CA GLY A 283 -7.95 3.36 -37.37
C GLY A 283 -9.43 3.75 -37.21
N SER A 284 -10.33 2.79 -37.01
CA SER A 284 -11.74 3.01 -36.64
C SER A 284 -12.04 2.73 -35.16
N SER A 285 -11.04 2.40 -34.34
CA SER A 285 -11.20 2.14 -32.91
C SER A 285 -11.54 3.43 -32.16
N ALA A 286 -12.42 3.32 -31.15
CA ALA A 286 -12.76 4.43 -30.26
C ALA A 286 -11.67 4.70 -29.19
N GLU A 287 -10.69 3.82 -29.05
CA GLU A 287 -9.58 3.98 -28.11
C GLU A 287 -8.66 5.14 -28.51
N ARG A 288 -8.06 5.83 -27.53
CA ARG A 288 -7.11 6.91 -27.81
C ARG A 288 -5.75 6.35 -28.21
N ALA A 289 -5.18 6.87 -29.29
CA ALA A 289 -3.80 6.54 -29.67
C ALA A 289 -2.81 7.23 -28.73
N ARG A 290 -1.77 6.51 -28.30
CA ARG A 290 -0.76 6.96 -27.34
C ARG A 290 0.60 7.07 -28.01
N LEU A 291 1.34 8.12 -27.67
CA LEU A 291 2.73 8.30 -28.08
C LEU A 291 3.68 7.96 -26.93
N VAL A 292 4.69 7.15 -27.21
CA VAL A 292 5.78 6.84 -26.26
C VAL A 292 7.09 7.34 -26.85
N ALA A 293 7.68 8.36 -26.23
CA ALA A 293 9.01 8.86 -26.59
C ALA A 293 10.09 7.83 -26.25
N LEU A 294 11.08 7.71 -27.13
CA LEU A 294 12.32 7.01 -26.79
C LEU A 294 13.23 7.93 -25.97
N GLY A 295 13.99 7.37 -25.03
CA GLY A 295 14.81 8.13 -24.10
C GLY A 295 15.80 9.10 -24.78
N PRO A 296 16.13 10.24 -24.15
CA PRO A 296 16.88 11.35 -24.77
C PRO A 296 18.37 11.07 -25.03
N ALA A 297 18.88 9.88 -24.70
CA ALA A 297 20.31 9.58 -24.64
C ALA A 297 20.87 8.85 -25.89
N SER A 298 20.24 8.98 -27.06
CA SER A 298 20.64 8.24 -28.26
C SER A 298 20.44 9.03 -29.57
N VAL A 299 21.13 8.62 -30.64
CA VAL A 299 20.89 9.02 -32.05
C VAL A 299 19.42 8.90 -32.49
N TRP A 300 18.60 8.21 -31.70
CA TRP A 300 17.17 7.98 -31.89
C TRP A 300 16.27 8.86 -31.00
N ALA A 301 16.79 9.95 -30.45
CA ALA A 301 15.99 10.90 -29.68
C ALA A 301 14.87 11.59 -30.51
N ASN A 302 14.87 11.41 -31.83
CA ASN A 302 13.82 11.83 -32.77
C ASN A 302 12.85 10.69 -33.17
N SER A 303 12.78 9.62 -32.38
CA SER A 303 11.90 8.47 -32.59
C SER A 303 10.86 8.29 -31.49
N PHE A 304 9.73 7.68 -31.85
CA PHE A 304 8.62 7.41 -30.95
C PHE A 304 7.89 6.13 -31.36
N VAL A 305 7.25 5.48 -30.40
CA VAL A 305 6.30 4.39 -30.65
C VAL A 305 4.89 4.98 -30.64
N LEU A 306 4.11 4.65 -31.67
CA LEU A 306 2.68 4.91 -31.74
C LEU A 306 1.94 3.65 -31.34
N GLU A 307 1.12 3.74 -30.31
CA GLU A 307 0.27 2.65 -29.83
C GLU A 307 -1.20 3.00 -30.03
N HIS A 308 -2.00 2.07 -30.54
CA HIS A 308 -3.44 2.23 -30.70
C HIS A 308 -4.12 0.85 -30.70
N ALA A 309 -5.05 0.61 -29.77
CA ALA A 309 -5.77 -0.66 -29.58
C ALA A 309 -4.90 -1.93 -29.71
N GLY A 310 -3.79 -1.95 -28.96
CA GLY A 310 -2.83 -3.06 -28.91
C GLY A 310 -1.92 -3.20 -30.14
N ALA A 311 -2.15 -2.44 -31.21
CA ALA A 311 -1.21 -2.32 -32.32
C ALA A 311 -0.14 -1.27 -31.99
N ALA A 312 1.11 -1.58 -32.30
CA ALA A 312 2.21 -0.68 -32.07
C ALA A 312 3.17 -0.66 -33.26
N ALA A 313 3.72 0.52 -33.55
CA ALA A 313 4.76 0.68 -34.57
C ALA A 313 5.76 1.77 -34.17
N LEU A 314 7.01 1.55 -34.58
CA LEU A 314 8.11 2.47 -34.33
C LEU A 314 8.28 3.43 -35.51
N PHE A 315 8.34 4.72 -35.22
CA PHE A 315 8.55 5.78 -36.19
C PHE A 315 9.78 6.62 -35.88
N ARG A 316 10.38 7.21 -36.91
CA ARG A 316 11.47 8.19 -36.79
C ARG A 316 11.16 9.43 -37.60
N VAL A 317 11.32 10.60 -36.98
CA VAL A 317 11.10 11.87 -37.67
C VAL A 317 12.31 12.21 -38.54
N GLY A 318 12.11 12.26 -39.86
CA GLY A 318 13.14 12.64 -40.83
C GLY A 318 13.52 14.12 -40.74
N GLY A 319 14.63 14.50 -41.40
CA GLY A 319 15.10 15.89 -41.46
C GLY A 319 14.09 16.86 -42.11
N ASP A 320 13.18 16.33 -42.92
CA ASP A 320 12.05 17.02 -43.56
C ASP A 320 10.83 17.18 -42.64
N GLY A 321 10.87 16.64 -41.42
CA GLY A 321 9.79 16.69 -40.43
C GLY A 321 8.69 15.64 -40.65
N ARG A 322 8.86 14.70 -41.59
CA ARG A 322 7.92 13.59 -41.80
C ARG A 322 8.34 12.38 -40.99
N PRO A 323 7.46 11.75 -40.20
CA PRO A 323 7.79 10.48 -39.57
C PRO A 323 7.79 9.36 -40.61
N VAL A 324 8.82 8.52 -40.54
CA VAL A 324 9.04 7.36 -41.40
C VAL A 324 8.88 6.10 -40.56
N LEU A 325 8.17 5.11 -41.10
CA LEU A 325 8.04 3.80 -40.46
C LEU A 325 9.41 3.14 -40.39
N VAL A 326 9.82 2.77 -39.19
CA VAL A 326 11.06 2.04 -38.93
C VAL A 326 10.76 0.56 -38.78
N ALA A 327 9.70 0.23 -38.03
CA ALA A 327 9.27 -1.15 -37.83
C ALA A 327 7.82 -1.28 -37.39
N ASP A 328 7.16 -2.34 -37.86
CA ASP A 328 5.87 -2.81 -37.38
C ASP A 328 6.11 -3.76 -36.20
N LEU A 329 5.59 -3.41 -35.01
CA LEU A 329 5.73 -4.26 -33.82
C LEU A 329 4.56 -5.24 -33.67
N GLY A 330 3.55 -5.17 -34.55
CA GLY A 330 2.39 -6.06 -34.56
C GLY A 330 1.29 -5.67 -33.57
N LYS A 331 0.14 -6.37 -33.66
CA LYS A 331 -1.02 -6.18 -32.78
C LYS A 331 -1.09 -7.27 -31.72
N LYS A 332 -1.02 -6.87 -30.44
CA LYS A 332 -1.23 -7.70 -29.25
C LYS A 332 -1.85 -6.84 -28.15
N GLU A 333 -2.91 -7.34 -27.53
CA GLU A 333 -3.64 -6.62 -26.48
C GLU A 333 -2.78 -6.47 -25.21
N HIS A 334 -3.09 -5.47 -24.38
CA HIS A 334 -2.45 -5.23 -23.07
C HIS A 334 -0.90 -5.20 -23.10
N SER A 335 -0.32 -4.52 -24.09
CA SER A 335 1.14 -4.42 -24.24
C SER A 335 1.70 -3.19 -23.56
N ILE A 336 2.81 -3.34 -22.85
CA ILE A 336 3.58 -2.21 -22.31
C ILE A 336 4.95 -2.18 -22.97
N PHE A 337 5.38 -0.97 -23.34
CA PHE A 337 6.66 -0.74 -24.01
C PHE A 337 7.64 -0.04 -23.07
N ALA A 338 8.86 -0.56 -23.00
CA ALA A 338 9.99 0.06 -22.34
C ALA A 338 11.18 0.09 -23.31
N THR A 339 11.99 1.16 -23.27
CA THR A 339 13.04 1.36 -24.28
C THR A 339 14.37 1.78 -23.66
N VAL A 340 15.47 1.35 -24.28
CA VAL A 340 16.83 1.73 -23.88
C VAL A 340 17.72 1.91 -25.12
N ALA A 341 18.77 2.71 -24.99
CA ALA A 341 19.81 2.83 -26.01
C ALA A 341 20.64 1.53 -26.07
N GLY A 342 20.79 0.93 -27.25
CA GLY A 342 21.61 -0.26 -27.47
C GLY A 342 23.08 0.05 -27.78
N GLN A 343 23.90 -1.00 -27.89
CA GLN A 343 25.38 -0.94 -28.03
C GLN A 343 25.88 -0.18 -29.26
N SER A 344 25.15 -0.22 -30.37
CA SER A 344 25.49 0.45 -31.63
C SER A 344 24.63 1.71 -31.85
N ASP A 345 24.16 2.32 -30.76
CA ASP A 345 23.24 3.47 -30.80
C ASP A 345 21.92 3.14 -31.53
N SER A 346 21.55 1.86 -31.58
CA SER A 346 20.24 1.39 -32.07
C SER A 346 19.33 1.13 -30.88
N PRO A 347 18.07 1.59 -30.87
CA PRO A 347 17.19 1.46 -29.72
C PRO A 347 16.76 0.00 -29.57
N ILE A 348 16.81 -0.50 -28.33
CA ILE A 348 16.22 -1.78 -27.96
C ILE A 348 14.87 -1.47 -27.34
N ILE A 349 13.83 -2.11 -27.88
CA ILE A 349 12.45 -1.97 -27.42
C ILE A 349 12.05 -3.29 -26.76
N ALA A 350 11.69 -3.23 -25.49
CA ALA A 350 11.05 -4.32 -24.78
C ALA A 350 9.54 -4.14 -24.85
N ARG A 351 8.84 -5.12 -25.45
CA ARG A 351 7.39 -5.26 -25.38
C ARG A 351 7.06 -6.31 -24.33
N VAL A 352 6.30 -5.92 -23.33
CA VAL A 352 5.80 -6.78 -22.25
C VAL A 352 4.34 -7.04 -22.54
N GLU A 353 3.96 -8.30 -22.75
CA GLU A 353 2.59 -8.71 -23.06
C GLU A 353 2.09 -9.83 -22.15
N LYS A 354 0.80 -9.78 -21.82
CA LYS A 354 0.09 -10.84 -21.09
C LYS A 354 -0.17 -12.02 -22.04
N ASP A 355 0.22 -13.23 -21.61
CA ASP A 355 0.00 -14.48 -22.33
C ASP A 355 -0.84 -15.41 -21.45
N GLY A 356 -2.17 -15.23 -21.48
CA GLY A 356 -3.09 -15.86 -20.54
C GLY A 356 -2.93 -15.36 -19.10
N ASP A 357 -3.50 -16.09 -18.14
CA ASP A 357 -3.54 -15.65 -16.74
C ASP A 357 -2.28 -16.02 -15.93
N LYS A 358 -1.44 -16.90 -16.47
CA LYS A 358 -0.30 -17.49 -15.76
C LYS A 358 1.05 -17.30 -16.44
N SER A 359 1.11 -16.59 -17.56
CA SER A 359 2.37 -16.30 -18.23
C SER A 359 2.44 -14.89 -18.81
N LEU A 360 3.66 -14.37 -18.84
CA LEU A 360 4.04 -13.08 -19.39
C LEU A 360 5.10 -13.30 -20.46
N ASN A 361 4.94 -12.68 -21.64
CA ASN A 361 5.95 -12.69 -22.68
C ASN A 361 6.67 -11.34 -22.76
N VAL A 362 8.00 -11.38 -22.89
CA VAL A 362 8.84 -10.22 -23.09
C VAL A 362 9.56 -10.37 -24.43
N HIS A 363 9.16 -9.57 -25.40
CA HIS A 363 9.78 -9.52 -26.73
C HIS A 363 10.76 -8.36 -26.81
N LEU A 364 11.99 -8.63 -27.23
CA LEU A 364 13.01 -7.62 -27.47
C LEU A 364 13.17 -7.39 -28.98
N TYR A 365 13.03 -6.13 -29.39
CA TYR A 365 13.18 -5.72 -30.78
C TYR A 365 14.34 -4.73 -30.91
N SER A 366 15.07 -4.84 -32.00
CA SER A 366 15.98 -3.79 -32.49
C SER A 366 15.53 -3.39 -33.88
N THR A 367 14.96 -2.19 -34.01
CA THR A 367 14.38 -1.69 -35.27
C THR A 367 13.40 -2.73 -35.82
N SER A 368 13.77 -3.55 -36.79
CA SER A 368 12.93 -4.57 -37.45
C SER A 368 13.25 -6.03 -37.09
N GLN A 369 14.30 -6.28 -36.29
CA GLN A 369 14.71 -7.63 -35.91
C GLN A 369 14.22 -7.97 -34.50
N ASN A 370 13.51 -9.10 -34.36
CA ASN A 370 13.28 -9.71 -33.05
C ASN A 370 14.62 -10.29 -32.54
N LEU A 371 15.12 -9.76 -31.44
CA LEU A 371 16.37 -10.17 -30.81
C LEU A 371 16.17 -11.40 -29.93
N ALA A 372 15.10 -11.39 -29.12
CA ALA A 372 14.80 -12.47 -28.19
C ALA A 372 13.34 -12.40 -27.73
N THR A 373 12.79 -13.54 -27.35
CA THR A 373 11.49 -13.65 -26.68
C THR A 373 11.65 -14.51 -25.44
N TYR A 374 11.29 -13.95 -24.29
CA TYR A 374 11.33 -14.62 -23.00
C TYR A 374 9.90 -14.88 -22.53
N LYS A 375 9.60 -16.13 -22.18
CA LYS A 375 8.35 -16.51 -21.52
C LYS A 375 8.63 -16.65 -20.02
N ILE A 376 7.86 -15.93 -19.21
CA ILE A 376 8.06 -15.83 -17.77
C ILE A 376 6.76 -16.26 -17.08
N ASP A 377 6.87 -17.10 -16.07
CA ASP A 377 5.72 -17.49 -15.26
C ASP A 377 5.25 -16.28 -14.43
N HIS A 378 3.97 -15.94 -14.57
CA HIS A 378 3.37 -14.80 -13.91
C HIS A 378 1.89 -15.05 -13.66
N ASP A 379 1.49 -15.16 -12.39
CA ASP A 379 0.07 -15.29 -12.05
C ASP A 379 -0.57 -13.90 -11.85
N PHE A 380 -1.38 -13.48 -12.83
CA PHE A 380 -2.07 -12.19 -12.82
C PHE A 380 -3.18 -12.12 -11.77
N SER A 381 -3.67 -13.27 -11.27
CA SER A 381 -4.66 -13.29 -10.17
C SER A 381 -4.07 -12.83 -8.83
N LEU A 382 -2.73 -12.83 -8.71
CA LEU A 382 -2.03 -12.41 -7.51
C LEU A 382 -1.74 -10.91 -7.50
N SER A 383 -1.56 -10.27 -8.66
CA SER A 383 -1.09 -8.87 -8.73
C SER A 383 -1.83 -7.94 -9.70
N GLY A 384 -2.75 -8.49 -10.50
CA GLY A 384 -3.35 -7.76 -11.61
C GLY A 384 -2.37 -7.53 -12.76
N ASP A 385 -2.86 -6.81 -13.77
CA ASP A 385 -2.11 -6.52 -14.99
C ASP A 385 -0.86 -5.66 -14.71
N VAL A 386 0.07 -5.63 -15.68
CA VAL A 386 1.27 -4.78 -15.57
C VAL A 386 0.83 -3.32 -15.68
N HIS A 387 1.28 -2.49 -14.74
CA HIS A 387 1.02 -1.05 -14.71
C HIS A 387 2.11 -0.27 -15.45
N SER A 388 3.38 -0.60 -15.20
CA SER A 388 4.53 0.05 -15.84
C SER A 388 5.73 -0.89 -15.94
N ALA A 389 6.61 -0.63 -16.91
CA ALA A 389 7.83 -1.38 -17.13
C ALA A 389 9.01 -0.44 -17.38
N THR A 390 10.19 -0.78 -16.87
CA THR A 390 11.45 -0.10 -17.14
C THR A 390 12.50 -1.14 -17.49
N PHE A 391 13.35 -0.84 -18.47
CA PHE A 391 14.25 -1.81 -19.07
C PHE A 391 15.68 -1.25 -19.19
N THR A 392 16.69 -2.07 -18.93
CA THR A 392 18.08 -1.75 -19.25
C THR A 392 18.89 -3.00 -19.65
N VAL A 393 20.00 -2.77 -20.34
CA VAL A 393 20.97 -3.78 -20.76
C VAL A 393 22.35 -3.36 -20.22
N PRO A 394 22.70 -3.75 -18.98
CA PRO A 394 23.89 -3.23 -18.30
C PRO A 394 25.19 -3.82 -18.86
N SER A 395 25.13 -4.97 -19.53
CA SER A 395 26.30 -5.57 -20.17
C SER A 395 26.53 -4.98 -21.55
N LYS A 396 27.76 -4.51 -21.81
CA LYS A 396 28.23 -4.10 -23.14
C LYS A 396 28.22 -5.23 -24.17
N ASP A 397 28.06 -6.48 -23.73
CA ASP A 397 27.94 -7.66 -24.60
C ASP A 397 26.47 -8.06 -24.83
N GLY A 398 25.52 -7.38 -24.15
CA GLY A 398 24.07 -7.57 -24.36
C GLY A 398 23.51 -8.83 -23.70
N SER A 399 24.38 -9.53 -22.96
CA SER A 399 24.12 -10.82 -22.32
C SER A 399 23.35 -10.73 -21.02
N ALA A 400 23.17 -9.53 -20.47
CA ALA A 400 22.40 -9.27 -19.26
C ALA A 400 21.26 -8.30 -19.58
N ILE A 401 20.05 -8.69 -19.22
CA ILE A 401 18.83 -7.91 -19.38
C ILE A 401 18.23 -7.72 -18.00
N LEU A 402 17.85 -6.49 -17.67
CA LEU A 402 17.11 -6.17 -16.46
C LEU A 402 15.79 -5.49 -16.85
N LEU A 403 14.69 -6.11 -16.49
CA LEU A 403 13.34 -5.58 -16.69
C LEU A 403 12.69 -5.42 -15.32
N PHE A 404 12.41 -4.18 -14.94
CA PHE A 404 11.65 -3.86 -13.74
C PHE A 404 10.19 -3.68 -14.10
N LEU A 405 9.31 -4.44 -13.43
CA LEU A 405 7.86 -4.38 -13.62
C LEU A 405 7.18 -3.89 -12.34
N THR A 406 6.17 -3.05 -12.52
CA THR A 406 5.20 -2.69 -11.49
C THR A 406 3.82 -3.14 -11.95
N THR A 407 3.07 -3.81 -11.08
CA THR A 407 1.71 -4.31 -11.35
C THR A 407 0.64 -3.39 -10.75
N MET A 408 -0.62 -3.60 -11.13
CA MET A 408 -1.74 -2.75 -10.72
C MET A 408 -1.94 -2.68 -9.20
N ASP A 409 -1.78 -3.82 -8.51
CA ASP A 409 -1.83 -3.93 -7.05
C ASP A 409 -0.68 -3.22 -6.31
N GLY A 410 0.35 -2.80 -7.04
CA GLY A 410 1.55 -2.18 -6.52
C GLY A 410 2.74 -3.11 -6.31
N SER A 411 2.60 -4.43 -6.50
CA SER A 411 3.74 -5.34 -6.43
C SER A 411 4.79 -5.05 -7.49
N VAL A 412 6.06 -5.30 -7.17
CA VAL A 412 7.19 -4.96 -8.03
C VAL A 412 8.12 -6.14 -8.20
N ARG A 413 8.71 -6.27 -9.40
CA ARG A 413 9.57 -7.41 -9.73
C ARG A 413 10.71 -6.97 -10.62
N LEU A 414 11.85 -7.64 -10.45
CA LEU A 414 12.95 -7.53 -11.37
C LEU A 414 13.15 -8.86 -12.08
N ILE A 415 13.01 -8.82 -13.40
CA ILE A 415 13.20 -9.95 -14.30
C ILE A 415 14.58 -9.84 -14.94
N THR A 416 15.24 -10.98 -15.00
CA THR A 416 16.52 -11.19 -15.67
C THR A 416 16.34 -12.15 -16.83
N LYS A 417 17.41 -12.39 -17.61
CA LYS A 417 17.40 -13.40 -18.68
C LYS A 417 17.07 -14.81 -18.18
N ASP A 418 17.41 -15.12 -16.92
CA ASP A 418 17.31 -16.45 -16.32
C ASP A 418 15.95 -16.64 -15.60
N GLY A 419 15.06 -15.65 -15.67
CA GLY A 419 13.74 -15.64 -15.02
C GLY A 419 13.59 -14.49 -14.03
N VAL A 420 12.67 -14.65 -13.08
CA VAL A 420 12.43 -13.65 -12.02
C VAL A 420 13.65 -13.61 -11.10
N GLY A 421 14.38 -12.50 -11.09
CA GLY A 421 15.51 -12.30 -10.20
C GLY A 421 15.03 -12.10 -8.76
N TRP A 422 14.03 -11.23 -8.58
CA TRP A 422 13.35 -11.04 -7.30
C TRP A 422 11.97 -10.39 -7.43
N SER A 423 11.16 -10.50 -6.38
CA SER A 423 9.82 -9.91 -6.27
C SER A 423 9.63 -9.29 -4.88
N ARG A 424 8.84 -8.22 -4.80
CA ARG A 424 8.49 -7.51 -3.56
C ARG A 424 7.02 -7.11 -3.58
N GLU A 425 6.31 -7.43 -2.50
CA GLU A 425 4.89 -7.07 -2.31
C GLU A 425 4.71 -5.65 -1.75
N GLU A 426 4.98 -4.62 -2.55
CA GLU A 426 4.84 -3.22 -2.14
C GLU A 426 3.37 -2.80 -1.92
N ALA A 427 2.39 -3.64 -2.31
CA ALA A 427 0.98 -3.48 -1.98
C ALA A 427 0.73 -3.40 -0.45
N LEU A 428 1.56 -4.08 0.36
CA LEU A 428 1.49 -4.04 1.82
C LEU A 428 1.88 -2.69 2.43
N ALA A 429 2.45 -1.77 1.62
CA ALA A 429 2.60 -0.40 2.07
C ALA A 429 1.24 0.26 2.29
N ASP A 430 0.19 -0.17 1.59
CA ASP A 430 -1.15 0.43 1.54
C ASP A 430 -2.20 -0.38 2.31
N THR A 431 -1.78 -1.04 3.39
CA THR A 431 -2.67 -1.78 4.28
C THR A 431 -3.61 -0.82 5.01
N VAL A 432 -4.92 -1.10 4.89
CA VAL A 432 -5.99 -0.33 5.53
C VAL A 432 -6.42 -1.01 6.83
N ASP A 433 -6.58 -2.33 6.81
CA ASP A 433 -7.03 -3.10 7.96
C ASP A 433 -6.29 -4.45 8.08
N VAL A 434 -6.17 -4.95 9.31
CA VAL A 434 -5.40 -6.14 9.67
C VAL A 434 -6.10 -6.95 10.74
N GLU A 435 -6.23 -8.25 10.49
CA GLU A 435 -6.74 -9.22 11.45
C GLU A 435 -5.72 -10.32 11.78
N PHE A 436 -5.64 -10.69 13.06
CA PHE A 436 -4.78 -11.77 13.54
C PHE A 436 -5.58 -13.05 13.72
N LEU A 437 -5.43 -13.98 12.78
CA LEU A 437 -6.10 -15.26 12.81
C LEU A 437 -5.29 -16.29 13.61
N ASP A 438 -5.95 -16.92 14.58
CA ASP A 438 -5.42 -18.10 15.25
C ASP A 438 -5.45 -19.33 14.32
N LEU A 439 -4.31 -20.01 14.26
CA LEU A 439 -4.17 -21.22 13.45
C LEU A 439 -4.85 -22.43 14.11
N PRO A 440 -5.28 -23.42 13.30
CA PRO A 440 -5.76 -24.69 13.82
C PRO A 440 -4.66 -25.44 14.57
N GLU A 441 -5.02 -26.17 15.62
CA GLU A 441 -4.10 -27.13 16.21
C GLU A 441 -3.79 -28.25 15.22
N ARG A 442 -2.57 -28.79 15.31
CA ARG A 442 -2.10 -29.85 14.41
C ARG A 442 -3.02 -31.07 14.38
N HIS A 443 -3.67 -31.37 15.50
CA HIS A 443 -4.52 -32.53 15.69
C HIS A 443 -5.95 -32.35 15.16
N LEU A 444 -6.40 -31.12 14.88
CA LEU A 444 -7.73 -30.84 14.33
C LEU A 444 -7.92 -31.46 12.93
N TYR A 445 -6.82 -31.70 12.19
CA TYR A 445 -6.84 -32.37 10.88
C TYR A 445 -6.90 -33.90 10.96
N THR A 446 -6.77 -34.48 12.17
CA THR A 446 -6.68 -35.94 12.38
C THR A 446 -7.78 -36.51 13.28
N GLN A 447 -8.63 -35.65 13.84
CA GLN A 447 -9.69 -36.00 14.79
C GLN A 447 -11.04 -36.26 14.07
N ASP A 448 -11.04 -37.16 13.09
CA ASP A 448 -12.29 -37.67 12.48
C ASP A 448 -13.19 -38.40 13.52
N HIS A 449 -12.68 -38.68 14.71
CA HIS A 449 -13.33 -39.41 15.80
C HIS A 449 -13.12 -38.75 17.18
N ASP A 450 -13.49 -37.46 17.32
CA ASP A 450 -13.52 -36.82 18.64
C ASP A 450 -14.81 -37.16 19.42
N GLU A 451 -14.70 -37.35 20.74
CA GLU A 451 -15.81 -37.52 21.68
C GLU A 451 -16.58 -36.21 21.92
N LEU A 452 -15.97 -35.07 21.56
CA LEU A 452 -16.47 -33.72 21.81
C LEU A 452 -17.36 -33.15 20.69
N ASP A 453 -17.49 -33.87 19.58
CA ASP A 453 -18.22 -33.43 18.38
C ASP A 453 -19.58 -34.13 18.21
N GLU A 454 -20.01 -34.87 19.22
CA GLU A 454 -21.42 -35.22 19.34
C GLU A 454 -22.18 -33.99 19.81
N ASN A 455 -23.24 -33.63 19.09
CA ASN A 455 -24.23 -32.66 19.54
C ASN A 455 -24.47 -32.90 21.04
N LEU A 456 -24.30 -31.90 21.91
CA LEU A 456 -24.31 -32.09 23.36
C LEU A 456 -25.55 -32.88 23.83
N GLU A 457 -26.70 -32.63 23.18
CA GLU A 457 -27.95 -33.37 23.38
C GLU A 457 -27.86 -34.86 23.01
N LEU A 458 -27.16 -35.21 21.93
CA LEU A 458 -26.90 -36.60 21.52
C LEU A 458 -25.86 -37.25 22.42
N SER A 459 -24.79 -36.56 22.79
CA SER A 459 -23.77 -37.13 23.68
C SER A 459 -24.33 -37.39 25.08
N GLU A 460 -25.16 -36.48 25.61
CA GLU A 460 -25.89 -36.65 26.87
C GLU A 460 -26.76 -37.92 26.92
N THR A 461 -27.29 -38.36 25.76
CA THR A 461 -28.07 -39.61 25.67
C THR A 461 -27.24 -40.90 25.67
N ILE A 462 -25.92 -40.81 25.47
CA ILE A 462 -25.02 -41.98 25.45
C ILE A 462 -24.64 -42.37 26.87
N ASP A 463 -24.70 -43.66 27.16
CA ASP A 463 -24.36 -44.20 28.47
C ASP A 463 -22.87 -43.97 28.83
N PRO A 464 -22.54 -43.73 30.12
CA PRO A 464 -21.17 -43.46 30.54
C PRO A 464 -20.15 -44.55 30.19
N VAL A 465 -20.58 -45.82 30.07
CA VAL A 465 -19.69 -46.95 29.79
C VAL A 465 -19.29 -46.93 28.31
N SER A 466 -20.23 -46.69 27.41
CA SER A 466 -19.95 -46.52 25.98
C SER A 466 -19.01 -45.35 25.71
N ARG A 467 -19.16 -44.21 26.41
CA ARG A 467 -18.18 -43.11 26.33
C ARG A 467 -16.80 -43.54 26.80
N TYR A 468 -16.70 -44.26 27.93
CA TYR A 468 -15.41 -44.75 28.41
C TYR A 468 -14.75 -45.74 27.44
N ILE A 469 -15.51 -46.66 26.84
CA ILE A 469 -15.00 -47.61 25.85
C ILE A 469 -14.50 -46.87 24.61
N ARG A 470 -15.25 -45.88 24.12
CA ARG A 470 -14.81 -45.04 23.00
C ARG A 470 -13.50 -44.32 23.32
N ARG A 471 -13.38 -43.73 24.50
CA ARG A 471 -12.14 -43.08 24.95
C ARG A 471 -10.96 -44.03 24.95
N LEU A 472 -11.14 -45.23 25.49
CA LEU A 472 -10.10 -46.25 25.54
C LEU A 472 -9.68 -46.66 24.12
N VAL A 473 -10.65 -46.86 23.21
CA VAL A 473 -10.38 -47.16 21.80
C VAL A 473 -9.60 -46.02 21.14
N THR A 474 -9.98 -44.77 21.37
CA THR A 474 -9.25 -43.59 20.86
C THR A 474 -7.81 -43.56 21.39
N HIS A 475 -7.59 -43.73 22.70
CA HIS A 475 -6.23 -43.77 23.28
C HIS A 475 -5.38 -44.91 22.73
N ILE A 476 -5.95 -46.11 22.56
CA ILE A 476 -5.27 -47.26 21.94
C ILE A 476 -4.91 -46.93 20.49
N SER A 477 -5.81 -46.28 19.76
CA SER A 477 -5.58 -45.87 18.37
C SER A 477 -4.47 -44.82 18.25
N GLU A 478 -4.35 -43.90 19.21
CA GLU A 478 -3.29 -42.89 19.24
C GLU A 478 -1.92 -43.46 19.62
N LEU A 479 -1.89 -44.58 20.36
CA LEU A 479 -0.64 -45.24 20.77
C LEU A 479 0.26 -45.62 19.58
N LYS A 480 -0.32 -45.79 18.37
CA LYS A 480 0.42 -46.04 17.12
C LYS A 480 1.42 -44.92 16.79
N TYR A 481 1.21 -43.69 17.26
CA TYR A 481 2.10 -42.55 17.05
C TYR A 481 3.20 -42.40 18.12
N LEU A 482 3.10 -43.14 19.23
CA LEU A 482 4.05 -43.08 20.35
C LEU A 482 5.51 -43.39 19.94
N PRO A 483 5.81 -44.39 19.08
CA PRO A 483 7.18 -44.65 18.64
C PRO A 483 7.80 -43.47 17.87
N ALA A 484 7.03 -42.82 17.00
CA ALA A 484 7.49 -41.66 16.25
C ALA A 484 7.72 -40.44 17.18
N TRP A 485 6.81 -40.21 18.14
CA TRP A 485 6.95 -39.14 19.12
C TRP A 485 8.18 -39.32 20.02
N THR A 486 8.42 -40.55 20.52
CA THR A 486 9.58 -40.86 21.37
C THR A 486 10.90 -40.65 20.62
N LEU A 487 11.00 -41.11 19.37
CA LEU A 487 12.16 -40.88 18.52
C LEU A 487 12.40 -39.39 18.25
N ALA A 488 11.36 -38.61 17.96
CA ALA A 488 11.47 -37.17 17.76
C ALA A 488 11.96 -36.45 19.03
N ARG A 489 11.48 -36.86 20.21
CA ARG A 489 11.89 -36.29 21.50
C ARG A 489 13.34 -36.62 21.84
N LEU A 490 13.78 -37.84 21.56
CA LEU A 490 15.15 -38.30 21.78
C LEU A 490 16.13 -37.63 20.80
N ASN A 491 15.76 -37.50 19.52
CA ASN A 491 16.58 -36.79 18.53
C ASN A 491 16.72 -35.29 18.84
N ASN A 492 15.64 -34.65 19.31
CA ASN A 492 15.70 -33.24 19.74
C ASN A 492 16.54 -33.04 21.01
N ALA A 493 16.75 -34.08 21.83
CA ALA A 493 17.63 -34.05 22.99
C ALA A 493 19.11 -34.31 22.64
N ILE A 494 19.40 -34.93 21.48
CA ILE A 494 20.75 -35.35 21.07
C ILE A 494 21.32 -34.47 19.93
N GLY A 495 20.49 -33.74 19.18
CA GLY A 495 20.94 -32.88 18.07
C GLY A 495 20.27 -31.51 18.05
N SER A 496 20.85 -30.53 18.75
CA SER A 496 20.51 -29.11 18.58
C SER A 496 21.35 -28.45 17.47
N THR A 497 21.43 -29.07 16.30
CA THR A 497 21.87 -28.38 15.07
C THR A 497 20.66 -28.28 14.17
N GLY A 498 19.76 -27.35 14.52
CA GLY A 498 18.64 -27.00 13.68
C GLY A 498 19.16 -26.51 12.33
N SER A 499 18.84 -27.24 11.27
CA SER A 499 18.85 -26.73 9.90
C SER A 499 17.87 -25.56 9.84
N THR A 500 18.35 -24.38 10.20
CA THR A 500 17.65 -23.14 9.99
C THR A 500 17.77 -22.90 8.49
N THR A 501 16.77 -23.31 7.72
CA THR A 501 16.58 -22.77 6.37
C THR A 501 16.48 -21.26 6.55
N THR A 502 17.58 -20.55 6.27
CA THR A 502 17.62 -19.10 6.35
C THR A 502 16.83 -18.57 5.15
N LEU A 503 15.50 -18.59 5.26
CA LEU A 503 14.62 -17.88 4.36
C LEU A 503 15.16 -16.45 4.23
N THR A 504 15.49 -16.05 3.02
CA THR A 504 15.89 -14.67 2.73
C THR A 504 14.68 -13.76 2.93
N VAL A 505 14.91 -12.50 3.28
CA VAL A 505 13.82 -11.51 3.46
C VAL A 505 12.94 -11.44 2.21
N LEU A 506 13.59 -11.50 1.05
CA LEU A 506 12.96 -11.41 -0.25
C LEU A 506 12.08 -12.63 -0.58
N GLU A 507 12.49 -13.83 -0.16
CA GLU A 507 11.65 -15.04 -0.26
C GLU A 507 10.40 -14.95 0.62
N ALA A 508 10.49 -14.31 1.79
CA ALA A 508 9.33 -14.08 2.65
C ALA A 508 8.38 -13.02 2.08
N GLN A 509 8.90 -12.06 1.30
CA GLN A 509 8.15 -10.94 0.73
C GLN A 509 7.55 -11.23 -0.65
N SER A 510 7.80 -12.38 -1.24
CA SER A 510 7.28 -12.73 -2.57
C SER A 510 6.02 -13.57 -2.44
N SER A 511 4.95 -13.13 -3.11
CA SER A 511 3.74 -13.95 -3.30
C SER A 511 3.86 -14.98 -4.44
N LEU A 512 4.93 -14.92 -5.24
CA LEU A 512 5.04 -15.63 -6.53
C LEU A 512 6.24 -16.58 -6.64
N LEU A 513 7.06 -16.69 -5.59
CA LEU A 513 8.10 -17.71 -5.58
C LEU A 513 7.46 -19.07 -5.34
N SER A 514 7.82 -20.04 -6.18
CA SER A 514 7.27 -21.39 -6.30
C SER A 514 6.66 -21.90 -4.99
N LEU A 515 5.33 -21.80 -4.88
CA LEU A 515 4.60 -22.50 -3.83
C LEU A 515 4.84 -23.99 -4.06
N PRO A 516 5.24 -24.76 -3.03
CA PRO A 516 5.43 -26.20 -3.18
C PRO A 516 4.14 -26.82 -3.74
N ALA A 517 4.28 -27.83 -4.61
CA ALA A 517 3.16 -28.48 -5.31
C ALA A 517 2.08 -29.04 -4.34
N THR A 518 2.44 -29.22 -3.08
CA THR A 518 1.54 -29.49 -1.95
C THR A 518 1.51 -28.28 -1.02
N PRO A 519 0.34 -27.69 -0.72
CA PRO A 519 0.26 -26.60 0.26
C PRO A 519 0.77 -27.08 1.61
N GLU A 520 1.64 -26.29 2.23
CA GLU A 520 2.16 -26.58 3.57
C GLU A 520 0.99 -26.50 4.56
N ILE A 521 0.75 -27.57 5.32
CA ILE A 521 -0.30 -27.56 6.36
C ILE A 521 0.20 -26.68 7.51
N ILE A 522 -0.43 -25.52 7.68
CA ILE A 522 -0.08 -24.56 8.70
C ILE A 522 -0.90 -24.83 9.95
N TYR A 523 -0.23 -24.94 11.09
CA TYR A 523 -0.84 -25.21 12.37
C TYR A 523 -0.22 -24.36 13.48
N ARG A 524 -1.01 -24.15 14.53
CA ARG A 524 -0.67 -23.42 15.74
C ARG A 524 0.50 -24.06 16.47
N ASP A 525 1.38 -23.25 17.00
CA ASP A 525 2.41 -23.70 17.95
C ASP A 525 1.80 -23.98 19.34
N THR A 526 2.56 -24.63 20.21
CA THR A 526 2.09 -25.02 21.55
C THR A 526 1.61 -23.86 22.43
N LEU A 527 2.11 -22.64 22.18
CA LEU A 527 1.75 -21.45 22.95
C LEU A 527 0.69 -20.58 22.27
N GLY A 528 0.37 -20.83 20.99
CA GLY A 528 -0.48 -19.94 20.18
C GLY A 528 0.14 -18.60 19.82
N LEU A 529 1.46 -18.53 19.77
CA LEU A 529 2.17 -17.35 19.30
C LEU A 529 2.25 -17.30 17.77
N ARG A 530 2.24 -18.46 17.09
CA ARG A 530 2.15 -18.54 15.65
C ARG A 530 0.71 -18.30 15.21
N LYS A 531 0.50 -17.17 14.57
CA LYS A 531 -0.75 -16.70 13.96
C LYS A 531 -0.56 -16.38 12.48
N LEU A 532 -1.67 -16.28 11.77
CA LEU A 532 -1.72 -15.78 10.40
C LEU A 532 -2.23 -14.33 10.43
N VAL A 533 -1.43 -13.40 9.91
CA VAL A 533 -1.80 -11.98 9.79
C VAL A 533 -2.45 -11.78 8.44
N ILE A 534 -3.71 -11.39 8.42
CA ILE A 534 -4.48 -11.15 7.19
C ILE A 534 -4.60 -9.63 7.03
N SER A 535 -3.99 -9.11 5.97
CA SER A 535 -3.96 -7.69 5.66
C SER A 535 -4.78 -7.39 4.43
N ALA A 536 -5.67 -6.41 4.51
CA ALA A 536 -6.41 -5.87 3.38
C ALA A 536 -5.80 -4.53 2.94
N THR A 537 -5.64 -4.34 1.64
CA THR A 537 -4.95 -3.17 1.07
C THR A 537 -5.91 -2.33 0.23
N LEU A 538 -5.69 -1.01 0.22
CA LEU A 538 -6.45 -0.09 -0.61
C LEU A 538 -6.26 -0.37 -2.11
N GLY A 539 -5.11 -0.94 -2.48
CA GLY A 539 -4.81 -1.42 -3.84
C GLY A 539 -5.54 -2.69 -4.27
N GLY A 540 -6.56 -3.15 -3.54
CA GLY A 540 -7.41 -4.28 -3.97
C GLY A 540 -6.82 -5.66 -3.71
N LYS A 541 -5.87 -5.77 -2.78
CA LYS A 541 -5.21 -7.04 -2.46
C LYS A 541 -5.46 -7.46 -1.01
N VAL A 542 -5.68 -8.76 -0.82
CA VAL A 542 -5.68 -9.42 0.50
C VAL A 542 -4.48 -10.35 0.59
N VAL A 543 -3.70 -10.23 1.66
CA VAL A 543 -2.45 -10.97 1.85
C VAL A 543 -2.45 -11.62 3.22
N ALA A 544 -2.03 -12.89 3.29
CA ALA A 544 -1.86 -13.61 4.55
C ALA A 544 -0.39 -13.93 4.81
N GLN A 545 0.11 -13.52 5.98
CA GLN A 545 1.51 -13.67 6.40
C GLN A 545 1.63 -14.55 7.65
N ASP A 546 2.55 -15.50 7.65
CA ASP A 546 2.81 -16.37 8.79
C ASP A 546 3.82 -15.74 9.76
N THR A 547 3.35 -15.41 10.95
CA THR A 547 4.18 -14.83 12.02
C THR A 547 5.31 -15.75 12.48
N GLY A 548 5.12 -17.08 12.44
CA GLY A 548 6.13 -18.07 12.82
C GLY A 548 7.21 -18.29 11.75
N ALA A 549 6.94 -17.88 10.51
CA ALA A 549 7.86 -17.96 9.38
C ALA A 549 8.35 -16.57 8.95
N LYS A 550 8.59 -15.67 9.91
CA LYS A 550 9.14 -14.31 9.68
C LYS A 550 8.31 -13.46 8.70
N GLY A 551 6.99 -13.59 8.74
CA GLY A 551 6.09 -12.83 7.88
C GLY A 551 6.06 -13.32 6.43
N LYS A 552 6.49 -14.58 6.17
CA LYS A 552 6.36 -15.22 4.86
C LYS A 552 4.91 -15.15 4.38
N ILE A 553 4.72 -14.65 3.16
CA ILE A 553 3.41 -14.68 2.51
C ILE A 553 3.03 -16.14 2.24
N VAL A 554 1.92 -16.56 2.82
CA VAL A 554 1.34 -17.90 2.65
C VAL A 554 0.50 -17.93 1.39
N TRP A 555 -0.38 -16.95 1.25
CA TRP A 555 -1.22 -16.73 0.10
C TRP A 555 -1.49 -15.24 -0.07
N ALA A 556 -1.78 -14.83 -1.28
CA ALA A 556 -2.25 -13.51 -1.62
C ALA A 556 -3.32 -13.61 -2.70
N ARG A 557 -4.20 -12.62 -2.79
CA ARG A 557 -5.20 -12.55 -3.86
C ARG A 557 -5.48 -11.10 -4.21
N TYR A 558 -5.50 -10.80 -5.50
CA TYR A 558 -5.85 -9.49 -6.03
C TYR A 558 -7.28 -9.51 -6.58
N PHE A 559 -8.00 -8.42 -6.32
CA PHE A 559 -9.37 -8.18 -6.74
C PHE A 559 -9.40 -6.88 -7.55
N ASP A 560 -9.60 -7.03 -8.86
CA ASP A 560 -9.50 -5.90 -9.77
C ASP A 560 -10.63 -4.88 -9.55
N GLY A 561 -10.27 -3.59 -9.56
CA GLY A 561 -11.22 -2.49 -9.37
C GLY A 561 -11.81 -2.35 -7.96
N VAL A 562 -11.33 -3.12 -6.98
CA VAL A 562 -11.81 -3.07 -5.58
C VAL A 562 -10.81 -2.32 -4.70
N ARG A 563 -11.31 -1.50 -3.78
CA ARG A 563 -10.53 -0.87 -2.71
C ARG A 563 -11.02 -1.38 -1.36
N PHE A 564 -10.21 -2.16 -0.65
CA PHE A 564 -10.63 -2.70 0.63
C PHE A 564 -10.62 -1.63 1.73
N GLU A 565 -11.56 -1.78 2.67
CA GLU A 565 -11.73 -0.89 3.82
C GLU A 565 -11.62 -1.66 5.14
N ASP A 566 -12.27 -2.84 5.23
CA ASP A 566 -12.25 -3.68 6.43
C ASP A 566 -11.99 -5.15 6.06
N VAL A 567 -11.40 -5.90 6.98
CA VAL A 567 -11.34 -7.36 6.96
C VAL A 567 -11.81 -7.89 8.31
N VAL A 568 -12.81 -8.78 8.31
CA VAL A 568 -13.43 -9.24 9.55
C VAL A 568 -13.36 -10.75 9.67
N ILE A 569 -12.84 -11.26 10.79
CA ILE A 569 -12.91 -12.68 11.13
C ILE A 569 -14.33 -13.02 11.59
N VAL A 570 -15.09 -13.67 10.70
CA VAL A 570 -16.46 -14.15 10.96
C VAL A 570 -16.50 -15.54 11.57
N ARG A 571 -15.44 -16.34 11.40
CA ARG A 571 -15.32 -17.65 12.06
C ARG A 571 -13.86 -17.91 12.41
N ALA A 572 -13.58 -18.12 13.69
CA ALA A 572 -12.26 -18.56 14.15
C ALA A 572 -12.00 -20.02 13.76
N SER A 573 -10.76 -20.50 13.94
CA SER A 573 -10.44 -21.90 13.67
C SER A 573 -11.16 -22.81 14.67
N MET A 574 -11.96 -23.75 14.17
CA MET A 574 -12.69 -24.75 14.98
C MET A 574 -12.46 -26.16 14.43
N VAL A 575 -12.79 -27.19 15.21
CA VAL A 575 -12.76 -28.59 14.73
C VAL A 575 -13.71 -28.71 13.52
N LYS A 576 -13.26 -29.36 12.43
CA LYS A 576 -14.00 -29.58 11.17
C LYS A 576 -14.41 -28.34 10.37
N PHE A 577 -14.43 -27.15 10.95
CA PHE A 577 -14.78 -25.91 10.25
C PHE A 577 -13.54 -25.03 10.02
N PRO A 578 -13.19 -24.73 8.76
CA PRO A 578 -12.05 -23.85 8.48
C PRO A 578 -12.36 -22.42 8.92
N PRO A 579 -11.36 -21.64 9.37
CA PRO A 579 -11.56 -20.24 9.69
C PRO A 579 -11.94 -19.43 8.45
N LEU A 580 -12.80 -18.43 8.64
CA LEU A 580 -13.33 -17.59 7.57
C LEU A 580 -13.13 -16.12 7.86
N VAL A 581 -12.81 -15.38 6.81
CA VAL A 581 -12.77 -13.92 6.81
C VAL A 581 -13.68 -13.36 5.74
N VAL A 582 -14.23 -12.18 6.01
CA VAL A 582 -14.97 -11.39 5.04
C VAL A 582 -14.17 -10.12 4.79
N ALA A 583 -13.72 -9.93 3.55
CA ALA A 583 -13.06 -8.71 3.12
C ALA A 583 -14.11 -7.77 2.51
N VAL A 584 -14.22 -6.57 3.05
CA VAL A 584 -15.20 -5.54 2.66
C VAL A 584 -14.47 -4.47 1.87
N GLY A 585 -14.93 -4.18 0.65
CA GLY A 585 -14.32 -3.16 -0.19
C GLY A 585 -15.34 -2.37 -0.99
N ARG A 586 -14.89 -1.23 -1.52
CA ARG A 586 -15.63 -0.38 -2.44
C ARG A 586 -15.20 -0.67 -3.87
N ALA A 587 -16.18 -0.74 -4.77
CA ALA A 587 -15.98 -0.87 -6.20
C ALA A 587 -16.87 0.15 -6.95
N PHE A 588 -16.62 0.36 -8.23
CA PHE A 588 -17.47 1.21 -9.08
C PHE A 588 -18.14 0.36 -10.15
N ASP A 589 -19.43 0.58 -10.36
CA ASP A 589 -20.15 -0.07 -11.46
C ASP A 589 -19.76 0.54 -12.82
N ALA A 590 -20.23 -0.06 -13.91
CA ALA A 590 -19.95 0.42 -15.27
C ALA A 590 -20.51 1.83 -15.55
N ALA A 591 -21.48 2.30 -14.74
CA ALA A 591 -22.05 3.64 -14.82
C ALA A 591 -21.32 4.65 -13.91
N GLY A 592 -20.31 4.22 -13.14
CA GLY A 592 -19.54 5.04 -12.21
C GLY A 592 -20.16 5.21 -10.83
N HIS A 593 -21.23 4.49 -10.49
CA HIS A 593 -21.80 4.50 -9.14
C HIS A 593 -20.97 3.64 -8.20
N GLN A 594 -20.79 4.13 -6.97
CA GLN A 594 -20.10 3.42 -5.91
C GLN A 594 -20.95 2.25 -5.40
N THR A 595 -20.32 1.09 -5.27
CA THR A 595 -20.90 -0.15 -4.76
C THR A 595 -20.00 -0.70 -3.66
N THR A 596 -20.58 -1.50 -2.76
CA THR A 596 -19.82 -2.21 -1.71
C THR A 596 -19.81 -3.69 -2.05
N VAL A 597 -18.64 -4.32 -2.01
CA VAL A 597 -18.46 -5.75 -2.29
C VAL A 597 -17.91 -6.45 -1.04
N LEU A 598 -18.53 -7.57 -0.67
CA LEU A 598 -18.10 -8.45 0.40
C LEU A 598 -17.58 -9.76 -0.22
N TYR A 599 -16.32 -10.09 0.04
CA TYR A 599 -15.71 -11.36 -0.36
C TYR A 599 -15.55 -12.28 0.84
N ARG A 600 -16.16 -13.46 0.78
CA ARG A 600 -16.10 -14.49 1.81
C ARG A 600 -15.00 -15.49 1.46
N LEU A 601 -13.92 -15.45 2.23
CA LEU A 601 -12.69 -16.18 1.93
C LEU A 601 -12.38 -17.22 3.01
N ASN A 602 -11.85 -18.36 2.58
CA ASN A 602 -11.17 -19.29 3.48
C ASN A 602 -9.87 -18.63 3.95
N ALA A 603 -9.77 -18.39 5.25
CA ALA A 603 -8.69 -17.59 5.81
C ALA A 603 -7.30 -18.27 5.70
N LEU A 604 -7.25 -19.59 5.54
CA LEU A 604 -6.00 -20.36 5.39
C LEU A 604 -5.52 -20.44 3.93
N THR A 605 -6.42 -20.36 2.95
CA THR A 605 -6.07 -20.57 1.53
C THR A 605 -6.28 -19.35 0.66
N GLY A 606 -7.07 -18.36 1.09
CA GLY A 606 -7.43 -17.17 0.32
C GLY A 606 -8.47 -17.40 -0.77
N GLN A 607 -8.97 -18.63 -0.91
CA GLN A 607 -9.97 -18.99 -1.91
C GLN A 607 -11.39 -18.63 -1.44
N ASP A 608 -12.28 -18.42 -2.41
CA ASP A 608 -13.71 -18.25 -2.15
C ASP A 608 -14.25 -19.46 -1.38
N PHE A 609 -14.96 -19.19 -0.30
CA PHE A 609 -15.50 -20.26 0.55
C PHE A 609 -16.99 -20.49 0.28
N ILE A 610 -17.30 -21.70 -0.19
CA ILE A 610 -18.65 -22.24 -0.32
C ILE A 610 -18.61 -23.64 0.31
N ALA A 611 -19.28 -23.83 1.45
CA ALA A 611 -19.25 -25.11 2.17
C ALA A 611 -20.01 -26.21 1.42
N ASP A 612 -21.24 -25.91 0.99
CA ASP A 612 -22.12 -26.80 0.24
C ASP A 612 -22.77 -26.00 -0.90
N PRO A 613 -22.74 -26.48 -2.16
CA PRO A 613 -23.53 -25.92 -3.24
C PRO A 613 -25.00 -25.64 -2.89
N ALA A 614 -25.62 -26.45 -2.03
CA ALA A 614 -27.01 -26.26 -1.59
C ALA A 614 -27.19 -25.01 -0.69
N LEU A 615 -26.15 -24.63 0.06
CA LEU A 615 -26.14 -23.46 0.94
C LEU A 615 -25.61 -22.20 0.26
N SER A 616 -25.05 -22.32 -0.95
CA SER A 616 -24.49 -21.19 -1.71
C SER A 616 -25.48 -20.03 -1.95
N ALA A 617 -26.77 -20.32 -2.00
CA ALA A 617 -27.82 -19.30 -2.13
C ALA A 617 -28.00 -18.47 -0.84
N LYS A 618 -27.80 -19.08 0.33
CA LYS A 618 -27.86 -18.40 1.64
C LYS A 618 -26.54 -17.70 1.97
N PHE A 619 -25.43 -18.32 1.60
CA PHE A 619 -24.07 -17.90 1.93
C PHE A 619 -23.19 -17.80 0.68
N PRO A 620 -23.46 -16.83 -0.21
CA PRO A 620 -22.68 -16.67 -1.42
C PRO A 620 -21.24 -16.21 -1.08
N ALA A 621 -20.29 -16.64 -1.91
CA ALA A 621 -18.89 -16.24 -1.78
C ALA A 621 -18.66 -14.75 -2.02
N THR A 622 -19.53 -14.09 -2.78
CA THR A 622 -19.46 -12.67 -3.06
C THR A 622 -20.85 -12.04 -3.00
N ILE A 623 -20.97 -10.91 -2.32
CA ILE A 623 -22.18 -10.07 -2.31
C ILE A 623 -21.82 -8.66 -2.73
N VAL A 624 -22.66 -8.06 -3.56
CA VAL A 624 -22.53 -6.67 -4.01
C VAL A 624 -23.76 -5.90 -3.53
N TYR A 625 -23.52 -4.82 -2.78
CA TYR A 625 -24.53 -3.85 -2.39
C TYR A 625 -24.45 -2.61 -3.29
N PRO A 626 -25.60 -2.04 -3.73
CA PRO A 626 -25.65 -0.92 -4.67
C PRO A 626 -25.41 0.44 -3.99
N PHE A 627 -24.69 0.48 -2.88
CA PHE A 627 -24.44 1.67 -2.08
C PHE A 627 -23.04 1.60 -1.46
N GLY A 628 -22.51 2.76 -1.04
CA GLY A 628 -21.29 2.85 -0.25
C GLY A 628 -21.52 2.43 1.20
N VAL A 629 -20.52 1.79 1.81
CA VAL A 629 -20.58 1.40 3.23
C VAL A 629 -20.05 2.52 4.12
N LYS A 630 -20.80 2.83 5.17
CA LYS A 630 -20.40 3.78 6.22
C LYS A 630 -19.63 3.11 7.36
N LYS A 631 -20.06 1.91 7.74
CA LYS A 631 -19.46 1.11 8.81
C LYS A 631 -19.88 -0.35 8.68
N VAL A 632 -19.04 -1.24 9.19
CA VAL A 632 -19.36 -2.66 9.36
C VAL A 632 -19.23 -3.04 10.84
N PHE A 633 -20.17 -3.83 11.34
CA PHE A 633 -20.13 -4.37 12.71
C PHE A 633 -20.28 -5.88 12.71
N LYS A 634 -19.48 -6.57 13.52
CA LYS A 634 -19.64 -7.98 13.80
C LYS A 634 -20.60 -8.19 14.97
N LEU A 635 -21.58 -9.07 14.80
CA LEU A 635 -22.54 -9.42 15.85
C LEU A 635 -21.99 -10.55 16.76
N PRO A 636 -22.32 -10.54 18.06
CA PRO A 636 -21.70 -11.44 19.04
C PRO A 636 -22.25 -12.88 19.04
N PHE A 637 -23.31 -13.16 18.26
CA PHE A 637 -23.90 -14.49 18.14
C PHE A 637 -23.47 -15.17 16.84
N GLU A 638 -23.53 -16.50 16.83
CA GLU A 638 -23.23 -17.35 15.67
C GLU A 638 -24.54 -17.82 15.02
N GLU A 639 -24.58 -17.88 13.69
CA GLU A 639 -25.67 -18.56 12.98
C GLU A 639 -25.48 -20.09 12.99
N PRO A 640 -26.58 -20.87 13.00
CA PRO A 640 -26.51 -22.31 13.27
C PRO A 640 -26.02 -23.17 12.09
N ASP A 641 -26.19 -22.73 10.83
CA ASP A 641 -25.91 -23.53 9.63
C ASP A 641 -24.39 -23.64 9.39
N GLU A 642 -23.67 -22.51 9.40
CA GLU A 642 -22.23 -22.45 9.12
C GLU A 642 -21.39 -21.94 10.30
N ARG A 643 -21.99 -21.68 11.48
CA ARG A 643 -21.29 -21.23 12.69
C ARG A 643 -20.48 -19.95 12.46
N THR A 644 -21.00 -19.05 11.64
CA THR A 644 -20.40 -17.74 11.36
C THR A 644 -21.05 -16.63 12.19
N HIS A 645 -20.27 -15.63 12.57
CA HIS A 645 -20.80 -14.40 13.15
C HIS A 645 -21.35 -13.49 12.05
N PRO A 646 -22.64 -13.13 12.08
CA PRO A 646 -23.19 -12.21 11.09
C PRO A 646 -22.62 -10.80 11.23
N LEU A 647 -22.60 -10.08 10.11
CA LEU A 647 -22.17 -8.70 10.00
C LEU A 647 -23.37 -7.78 9.73
N VAL A 648 -23.30 -6.57 10.25
CA VAL A 648 -24.19 -5.46 9.89
C VAL A 648 -23.42 -4.49 9.02
N VAL A 649 -23.91 -4.26 7.81
CA VAL A 649 -23.37 -3.29 6.84
C VAL A 649 -24.26 -2.06 6.85
N VAL A 650 -23.70 -0.89 7.17
CA VAL A 650 -24.46 0.38 7.20
C VAL A 650 -24.34 1.09 5.86
N ASP A 651 -25.47 1.42 5.23
CA ASP A 651 -25.52 2.25 4.02
C ASP A 651 -25.09 3.70 4.35
N GLU A 652 -24.15 4.24 3.56
CA GLU A 652 -23.64 5.60 3.67
C GLU A 652 -24.66 6.69 3.37
N THR A 653 -25.61 6.41 2.48
CA THR A 653 -26.62 7.37 2.01
C THR A 653 -27.87 7.35 2.87
N THR A 654 -28.39 6.16 3.16
CA THR A 654 -29.67 6.00 3.88
C THR A 654 -29.50 5.77 5.38
N GLU A 655 -28.28 5.47 5.84
CA GLU A 655 -27.97 5.03 7.21
C GLU A 655 -28.70 3.73 7.62
N ARG A 656 -29.29 3.00 6.66
CA ARG A 656 -29.98 1.72 6.92
C ARG A 656 -28.98 0.59 7.14
N PHE A 657 -29.37 -0.36 8.00
CA PHE A 657 -28.59 -1.55 8.28
C PHE A 657 -28.99 -2.71 7.39
N HIS A 658 -28.00 -3.33 6.78
CA HIS A 658 -28.17 -4.55 5.99
C HIS A 658 -27.45 -5.70 6.70
N LEU A 659 -28.15 -6.81 6.89
CA LEU A 659 -27.60 -7.99 7.55
C LEU A 659 -26.87 -8.88 6.54
N TYR A 660 -25.69 -9.36 6.91
CA TYR A 660 -24.91 -10.31 6.14
C TYR A 660 -24.53 -11.51 7.02
N PRO A 661 -24.89 -12.75 6.68
CA PRO A 661 -25.81 -13.13 5.61
C PRO A 661 -27.26 -12.80 6.00
N SER A 662 -28.07 -12.38 5.02
CA SER A 662 -29.50 -12.07 5.22
C SER A 662 -30.33 -13.34 5.12
N THR A 663 -30.43 -14.09 6.22
CA THR A 663 -31.27 -15.30 6.32
C THR A 663 -32.40 -15.09 7.33
N ALA A 664 -33.43 -15.94 7.27
CA ALA A 664 -34.51 -15.92 8.25
C ALA A 664 -34.01 -16.17 9.68
N GLU A 665 -33.06 -17.10 9.86
CA GLU A 665 -32.48 -17.40 11.18
C GLU A 665 -31.62 -16.26 11.73
N THR A 666 -30.77 -15.66 10.89
CA THR A 666 -29.96 -14.50 11.31
C THR A 666 -30.85 -13.31 11.66
N SER A 667 -31.96 -13.12 10.95
CA SER A 667 -32.97 -12.10 11.27
C SER A 667 -33.68 -12.37 12.60
N ARG A 668 -34.01 -13.63 12.91
CA ARG A 668 -34.63 -14.04 14.19
C ARG A 668 -33.70 -13.79 15.37
N LEU A 669 -32.45 -14.25 15.26
CA LEU A 669 -31.44 -14.04 16.31
C LEU A 669 -31.13 -12.55 16.52
N LEU A 670 -31.12 -11.77 15.43
CA LEU A 670 -31.00 -10.32 15.53
C LEU A 670 -32.19 -9.70 16.26
N ALA A 671 -33.43 -10.13 16.00
CA ALA A 671 -34.60 -9.62 16.71
C ALA A 671 -34.54 -9.90 18.22
N GLU A 672 -34.04 -11.08 18.60
CA GLU A 672 -33.82 -11.45 20.01
C GLU A 672 -32.72 -10.58 20.66
N PHE A 673 -31.67 -10.24 19.91
CA PHE A 673 -30.52 -9.47 20.42
C PHE A 673 -30.68 -7.94 20.32
N ALA A 674 -31.48 -7.44 19.38
CA ALA A 674 -31.62 -6.02 19.05
C ALA A 674 -31.91 -5.09 20.24
N PRO A 675 -32.70 -5.47 21.27
CA PRO A 675 -32.91 -4.63 22.46
C PRO A 675 -31.63 -4.27 23.23
N ASN A 676 -30.58 -5.08 23.07
CA ASN A 676 -29.28 -4.90 23.73
C ASN A 676 -28.21 -4.27 22.81
N LEU A 677 -28.57 -3.96 21.56
CA LEU A 677 -27.65 -3.40 20.56
C LEU A 677 -27.74 -1.87 20.53
N TYR A 678 -26.71 -1.22 21.09
CA TYR A 678 -26.55 0.23 21.11
C TYR A 678 -25.25 0.63 20.40
N PHE A 679 -25.28 1.66 19.56
CA PHE A 679 -24.11 2.07 18.78
C PHE A 679 -24.19 3.54 18.36
N LYS A 680 -23.09 4.04 17.80
CA LYS A 680 -22.96 5.37 17.17
C LYS A 680 -22.56 5.24 15.70
N LEU A 681 -23.01 6.19 14.89
CA LEU A 681 -22.68 6.28 13.46
C LEU A 681 -21.86 7.53 13.10
N ASP A 682 -21.67 8.47 14.03
CA ASP A 682 -20.98 9.73 13.71
C ASP A 682 -19.48 9.49 13.45
N ALA A 683 -19.01 10.18 12.40
CA ALA A 683 -17.61 10.23 12.01
C ALA A 683 -16.87 11.38 12.71
N LEU A 684 -15.57 11.49 12.44
CA LEU A 684 -14.76 12.66 12.80
C LEU A 684 -15.35 13.94 12.18
N GLU A 685 -14.98 15.08 12.75
CA GLU A 685 -15.41 16.43 12.38
C GLU A 685 -16.90 16.74 12.62
N SER A 686 -17.65 15.79 13.18
CA SER A 686 -19.03 16.01 13.61
C SER A 686 -19.09 16.98 14.81
N GLY A 687 -20.02 17.93 14.77
CA GLY A 687 -20.31 18.84 15.90
C GLY A 687 -21.31 18.27 16.91
N SER A 688 -21.75 17.03 16.70
CA SER A 688 -22.68 16.33 17.58
C SER A 688 -22.44 14.83 17.53
N LEU A 689 -22.76 14.15 18.62
CA LEU A 689 -22.77 12.69 18.71
C LEU A 689 -24.21 12.19 18.89
N LYS A 690 -24.56 11.13 18.19
CA LYS A 690 -25.87 10.48 18.22
C LYS A 690 -25.71 9.02 18.63
N GLY A 691 -26.57 8.58 19.52
CA GLY A 691 -26.72 7.18 19.89
C GLY A 691 -27.97 6.58 19.28
N TYR A 692 -27.83 5.35 18.79
CA TYR A 692 -28.88 4.65 18.07
C TYR A 692 -29.12 3.26 18.67
N ARG A 693 -30.32 2.74 18.43
CA ARG A 693 -30.72 1.35 18.64
C ARG A 693 -31.34 0.79 17.36
N VAL A 694 -31.23 -0.52 17.17
CA VAL A 694 -31.91 -1.19 16.06
C VAL A 694 -33.32 -1.62 16.49
N VAL A 695 -34.33 -1.28 15.67
CA VAL A 695 -35.68 -1.84 15.80
C VAL A 695 -35.88 -2.83 14.66
N VAL A 696 -36.16 -4.09 14.99
CA VAL A 696 -36.43 -5.13 14.00
C VAL A 696 -37.94 -5.19 13.74
N PRO A 697 -38.41 -4.93 12.51
CA PRO A 697 -39.82 -5.00 12.18
C PRO A 697 -40.31 -6.46 12.13
N GLU A 698 -41.60 -6.68 12.38
CA GLU A 698 -42.22 -8.02 12.41
C GLU A 698 -42.08 -8.79 11.08
N ASN A 699 -41.89 -8.08 9.96
CA ASN A 699 -41.71 -8.67 8.63
C ASN A 699 -40.25 -9.07 8.30
N GLY A 700 -39.33 -9.04 9.29
CA GLY A 700 -37.93 -9.47 9.13
C GLY A 700 -36.97 -8.38 8.66
N ALA A 701 -35.67 -8.70 8.62
CA ALA A 701 -34.57 -7.77 8.34
C ALA A 701 -34.17 -7.69 6.84
N GLU A 702 -34.89 -8.36 5.94
CA GLU A 702 -34.47 -8.56 4.54
C GLU A 702 -34.33 -7.27 3.73
N LYS A 703 -35.15 -6.24 4.01
CA LYS A 703 -35.12 -4.95 3.30
C LYS A 703 -34.30 -3.87 4.01
N GLY A 704 -33.44 -4.29 4.93
CA GLY A 704 -32.68 -3.44 5.81
C GLY A 704 -33.49 -2.86 6.97
N LEU A 705 -32.79 -2.46 8.03
CA LEU A 705 -33.36 -1.99 9.29
C LEU A 705 -33.06 -0.52 9.48
N ASP A 706 -34.05 0.22 9.98
CA ASP A 706 -33.87 1.64 10.27
C ASP A 706 -33.29 1.83 11.69
N PRO A 707 -32.19 2.58 11.85
CA PRO A 707 -31.75 3.01 13.17
C PRO A 707 -32.78 3.92 13.84
N GLU A 708 -33.14 3.62 15.08
CA GLU A 708 -33.90 4.52 15.94
C GLU A 708 -32.93 5.41 16.72
N LEU A 709 -33.06 6.73 16.58
CA LEU A 709 -32.28 7.70 17.34
C LEU A 709 -32.75 7.73 18.80
N LEU A 710 -31.85 7.42 19.73
CA LEU A 710 -32.14 7.43 21.17
C LEU A 710 -31.79 8.75 21.84
N TRP A 711 -30.61 9.28 21.55
CA TRP A 711 -30.11 10.51 22.15
C TRP A 711 -29.18 11.23 21.19
N LYS A 712 -29.06 12.55 21.37
CA LYS A 712 -28.14 13.42 20.63
C LYS A 712 -27.48 14.41 21.59
N ILE A 713 -26.15 14.45 21.56
CA ILE A 713 -25.31 15.39 22.29
C ILE A 713 -24.73 16.37 21.28
N GLY A 714 -25.04 17.66 21.43
CA GLY A 714 -24.35 18.73 20.69
C GLY A 714 -23.15 19.24 21.50
N PHE A 715 -21.99 19.36 20.86
CA PHE A 715 -20.82 19.91 21.53
C PHE A 715 -20.84 21.45 21.48
N PRO A 716 -20.45 22.14 22.56
CA PRO A 716 -20.51 23.60 22.61
C PRO A 716 -19.44 24.23 21.69
N ASN A 717 -19.54 25.55 21.46
CA ASN A 717 -18.44 26.35 20.90
C ASN A 717 -17.91 25.93 19.52
N ASN A 718 -18.76 25.33 18.67
CA ASN A 718 -18.34 24.74 17.38
C ASN A 718 -17.20 23.71 17.53
N GLU A 719 -17.14 23.04 18.68
CA GLU A 719 -16.27 21.89 18.89
C GLU A 719 -16.62 20.80 17.87
N GLN A 720 -15.59 20.25 17.24
CA GLN A 720 -15.69 19.15 16.30
C GLN A 720 -14.99 17.92 16.87
N VAL A 721 -15.56 16.73 16.68
CA VAL A 721 -14.92 15.49 17.13
C VAL A 721 -13.63 15.25 16.35
N VAL A 722 -12.52 15.00 17.05
CA VAL A 722 -11.20 14.76 16.45
C VAL A 722 -10.64 13.37 16.73
N ALA A 723 -11.09 12.70 17.79
CA ALA A 723 -10.70 11.31 18.07
C ALA A 723 -11.73 10.59 18.94
N PHE A 724 -11.75 9.26 18.83
CA PHE A 724 -12.53 8.36 19.69
C PHE A 724 -11.59 7.41 20.43
N GLY A 725 -11.88 7.12 21.70
CA GLY A 725 -11.27 6.02 22.45
C GLY A 725 -12.23 4.84 22.51
N GLU A 726 -12.20 3.97 21.52
CA GLU A 726 -13.03 2.77 21.48
C GLU A 726 -12.32 1.63 22.22
N LYS A 727 -13.09 0.83 22.98
CA LYS A 727 -12.58 -0.35 23.69
C LYS A 727 -12.36 -1.49 22.69
N ASN A 728 -11.34 -2.29 22.94
CA ASN A 728 -11.15 -3.53 22.18
C ASN A 728 -12.28 -4.52 22.51
N ALA A 729 -13.00 -5.00 21.50
CA ALA A 729 -14.08 -5.98 21.67
C ALA A 729 -13.62 -7.31 22.29
N TYR A 730 -12.33 -7.62 22.20
CA TYR A 730 -11.71 -8.83 22.74
C TYR A 730 -11.06 -8.62 24.11
N GLU A 731 -11.23 -7.45 24.76
CA GLU A 731 -10.65 -7.19 26.08
C GLU A 731 -11.18 -8.16 27.14
N LYS A 732 -10.29 -8.70 27.96
CA LYS A 732 -10.64 -9.52 29.13
C LYS A 732 -10.07 -8.86 30.38
N ILE A 733 -10.94 -8.65 31.37
CA ILE A 733 -10.58 -7.95 32.60
C ILE A 733 -10.11 -8.98 33.62
N ALA A 734 -8.82 -8.92 33.99
CA ALA A 734 -8.22 -9.90 34.90
C ALA A 734 -8.56 -9.64 36.38
N SER A 735 -8.70 -8.37 36.78
CA SER A 735 -9.04 -7.98 38.15
C SER A 735 -10.10 -6.87 38.15
N LEU A 736 -11.11 -7.06 39.00
CA LEU A 736 -12.21 -6.11 39.23
C LEU A 736 -11.81 -4.91 40.10
N GLY A 737 -10.67 -4.98 40.80
CA GLY A 737 -10.23 -3.94 41.73
C GLY A 737 -8.72 -3.84 41.87
N ARG A 738 -8.26 -2.70 42.39
CA ARG A 738 -6.86 -2.44 42.71
C ARG A 738 -6.65 -2.60 44.22
N VAL A 739 -5.79 -3.52 44.61
CA VAL A 739 -5.41 -3.71 46.03
C VAL A 739 -4.43 -2.62 46.44
N LEU A 740 -4.74 -1.92 47.53
CA LEU A 740 -3.93 -0.86 48.14
C LEU A 740 -2.92 -1.44 49.13
N GLY A 741 -1.93 -0.63 49.54
CA GLY A 741 -0.88 -1.06 50.48
C GLY A 741 -1.40 -1.49 51.86
N ASN A 742 -2.60 -1.05 52.23
CA ASN A 742 -3.30 -1.43 53.47
C ASN A 742 -4.19 -2.68 53.32
N ARG A 743 -4.12 -3.40 52.19
CA ARG A 743 -4.95 -4.56 51.81
C ARG A 743 -6.42 -4.23 51.53
N ASN A 744 -6.82 -2.97 51.54
CA ASN A 744 -8.13 -2.56 51.05
C ASN A 744 -8.14 -2.49 49.52
N VAL A 745 -9.33 -2.46 48.93
CA VAL A 745 -9.53 -2.55 47.48
C VAL A 745 -10.26 -1.32 46.98
N LEU A 746 -9.76 -0.70 45.90
CA LEU A 746 -10.52 0.24 45.09
C LEU A 746 -11.15 -0.49 43.90
N TYR A 747 -12.47 -0.52 43.83
CA TYR A 747 -13.18 -1.20 42.74
C TYR A 747 -13.14 -0.36 41.47
N LYS A 748 -12.77 -0.99 40.36
CA LYS A 748 -12.65 -0.35 39.05
C LYS A 748 -14.04 -0.05 38.49
N TYR A 749 -14.22 1.12 37.89
CA TYR A 749 -15.45 1.44 37.17
C TYR A 749 -15.42 0.80 35.77
N LEU A 750 -16.13 -0.31 35.61
CA LEU A 750 -16.12 -1.12 34.39
C LEU A 750 -17.44 -0.98 33.63
N ASN A 751 -17.53 0.03 32.76
CA ASN A 751 -18.66 0.17 31.85
C ASN A 751 -18.25 -0.30 30.42
N PRO A 752 -18.89 -1.34 29.86
CA PRO A 752 -18.59 -1.81 28.50
C PRO A 752 -19.08 -0.82 27.42
N HIS A 753 -20.03 0.05 27.74
CA HIS A 753 -20.60 1.05 26.82
C HIS A 753 -20.02 2.45 27.00
N LEU A 754 -18.90 2.58 27.71
CA LEU A 754 -18.20 3.86 27.85
C LEU A 754 -17.48 4.21 26.55
N LEU A 755 -17.63 5.45 26.09
CA LEU A 755 -16.88 5.99 24.96
C LEU A 755 -16.17 7.27 25.38
N ALA A 756 -14.85 7.31 25.22
CA ALA A 756 -14.09 8.54 25.27
C ALA A 756 -14.17 9.27 23.92
N VAL A 757 -14.49 10.56 23.94
CA VAL A 757 -14.60 11.41 22.76
C VAL A 757 -13.73 12.64 22.97
N ALA A 758 -12.79 12.88 22.06
CA ALA A 758 -12.01 14.09 22.00
C ALA A 758 -12.61 15.05 20.98
N THR A 759 -12.81 16.30 21.36
CA THR A 759 -13.30 17.37 20.49
C THR A 759 -12.33 18.55 20.46
N TYR A 760 -12.31 19.31 19.38
CA TYR A 760 -11.46 20.48 19.24
C TYR A 760 -12.24 21.71 18.78
N ALA A 761 -12.03 22.83 19.46
CA ALA A 761 -12.53 24.14 19.09
C ALA A 761 -11.40 24.96 18.48
N GLN A 762 -11.44 25.17 17.16
CA GLN A 762 -10.38 25.89 16.43
C GLN A 762 -10.27 27.35 16.82
N ASP A 763 -11.40 28.01 17.09
CA ASP A 763 -11.48 29.42 17.47
C ASP A 763 -10.70 29.73 18.76
N ARG A 764 -10.63 28.75 19.66
CA ARG A 764 -10.05 28.89 21.01
C ARG A 764 -8.84 28.00 21.27
N ALA A 765 -8.38 27.24 20.27
CA ALA A 765 -7.29 26.28 20.44
C ALA A 765 -7.52 25.38 21.68
N THR A 766 -8.74 24.87 21.83
CA THR A 766 -9.19 24.14 23.02
C THR A 766 -9.54 22.70 22.67
N LEU A 767 -9.05 21.75 23.46
CA LEU A 767 -9.41 20.33 23.40
C LEU A 767 -10.40 19.98 24.53
N GLY A 768 -11.56 19.42 24.17
CA GLY A 768 -12.51 18.82 25.10
C GLY A 768 -12.36 17.30 25.12
N ILE A 769 -12.42 16.69 26.30
CA ILE A 769 -12.44 15.22 26.48
C ILE A 769 -13.72 14.87 27.23
N TYR A 770 -14.59 14.10 26.59
CA TYR A 770 -15.88 13.67 27.12
C TYR A 770 -15.89 12.16 27.31
N LEU A 771 -16.28 11.69 28.49
CA LEU A 771 -16.58 10.29 28.73
C LEU A 771 -18.10 10.11 28.71
N ILE A 772 -18.60 9.41 27.70
CA ILE A 772 -20.03 9.32 27.39
C ILE A 772 -20.48 7.86 27.56
N ASP A 773 -21.63 7.68 28.20
CA ASP A 773 -22.32 6.38 28.21
C ASP A 773 -23.13 6.22 26.91
N LEU A 774 -22.77 5.24 26.07
CA LEU A 774 -23.41 5.04 24.77
C LEU A 774 -24.88 4.59 24.84
N VAL A 775 -25.29 4.00 25.96
CA VAL A 775 -26.67 3.55 26.15
C VAL A 775 -27.55 4.75 26.52
N LYS A 776 -27.11 5.56 27.50
CA LYS A 776 -27.93 6.65 28.05
C LYS A 776 -27.69 8.02 27.41
N GLY A 777 -26.56 8.21 26.74
CA GLY A 777 -26.12 9.52 26.27
C GLY A 777 -25.70 10.47 27.39
N SER A 778 -25.45 9.96 28.60
CA SER A 778 -25.02 10.79 29.73
C SER A 778 -23.51 11.03 29.68
N ILE A 779 -23.09 12.29 29.87
CA ILE A 779 -21.69 12.66 30.04
C ILE A 779 -21.30 12.37 31.50
N LEU A 780 -20.42 11.39 31.69
CA LEU A 780 -19.93 10.98 33.01
C LEU A 780 -18.76 11.85 33.50
N TYR A 781 -17.95 12.33 32.56
CA TYR A 781 -16.80 13.18 32.84
C TYR A 781 -16.51 14.10 31.67
N HIS A 782 -15.99 15.30 31.97
CA HIS A 782 -15.57 16.27 30.99
C HIS A 782 -14.28 16.97 31.48
N ALA A 783 -13.27 17.00 30.62
CA ALA A 783 -12.04 17.78 30.83
C ALA A 783 -11.79 18.71 29.64
N LYS A 784 -11.15 19.85 29.92
CA LYS A 784 -10.82 20.87 28.94
C LYS A 784 -9.32 21.21 29.03
N HIS A 785 -8.65 21.29 27.89
CA HIS A 785 -7.27 21.75 27.76
C HIS A 785 -7.21 22.96 26.84
N GLU A 786 -6.49 24.00 27.24
CA GLU A 786 -6.28 25.23 26.47
C GLU A 786 -4.89 25.23 25.82
N PHE A 787 -4.69 26.09 24.83
CA PHE A 787 -3.43 26.23 24.08
C PHE A 787 -3.00 24.93 23.40
N VAL A 788 -3.94 24.23 22.78
CA VAL A 788 -3.71 22.99 22.04
C VAL A 788 -3.43 23.31 20.59
N GLY A 789 -2.35 22.75 20.03
CA GLY A 789 -2.06 22.88 18.59
C GLY A 789 -3.15 22.22 17.75
N ASP A 790 -3.36 22.69 16.51
CA ASP A 790 -4.45 22.18 15.67
C ASP A 790 -4.28 20.66 15.40
N PRO A 791 -5.18 19.80 15.91
CA PRO A 791 -5.08 18.36 15.76
C PRO A 791 -5.41 17.87 14.34
N ARG A 792 -5.95 18.74 13.47
CA ARG A 792 -6.10 18.45 12.04
C ARG A 792 -4.83 18.76 11.25
N GLY A 793 -3.83 19.37 11.90
CA GLY A 793 -2.51 19.64 11.36
C GLY A 793 -1.52 18.55 11.77
N VAL A 794 -0.28 18.96 12.09
CA VAL A 794 0.85 18.05 12.33
C VAL A 794 0.69 17.17 13.57
N HIS A 795 -0.19 17.53 14.51
CA HIS A 795 -0.24 16.95 15.85
C HIS A 795 -1.61 16.34 16.20
N PRO A 796 -1.97 15.18 15.65
CA PRO A 796 -3.26 14.54 15.93
C PRO A 796 -3.41 14.18 17.41
N VAL A 797 -4.68 14.18 17.87
CA VAL A 797 -5.03 13.65 19.18
C VAL A 797 -5.20 12.14 19.07
N HIS A 798 -4.54 11.41 19.96
CA HIS A 798 -4.73 9.96 20.11
C HIS A 798 -5.41 9.67 21.43
N VAL A 799 -6.38 8.75 21.44
CA VAL A 799 -7.11 8.32 22.63
C VAL A 799 -7.11 6.80 22.66
N ALA A 800 -6.62 6.22 23.75
CA ALA A 800 -6.67 4.80 24.03
C ALA A 800 -7.54 4.57 25.27
N GLN A 801 -8.54 3.70 25.15
CA GLN A 801 -9.42 3.34 26.24
C GLN A 801 -9.32 1.83 26.48
N VAL A 802 -8.98 1.43 27.71
CA VAL A 802 -8.77 0.04 28.09
C VAL A 802 -9.28 -0.17 29.51
N GLU A 803 -10.03 -1.25 29.75
CA GLU A 803 -10.61 -1.58 31.06
C GLU A 803 -11.35 -0.39 31.72
N ASN A 804 -10.70 0.28 32.69
CA ASN A 804 -11.21 1.39 33.50
C ASN A 804 -10.42 2.69 33.32
N TRP A 805 -9.51 2.77 32.34
CA TRP A 805 -8.66 3.92 32.15
C TRP A 805 -8.66 4.42 30.70
N VAL A 806 -8.42 5.72 30.57
CA VAL A 806 -8.31 6.42 29.29
C VAL A 806 -7.00 7.18 29.29
N VAL A 807 -6.17 6.92 28.28
CA VAL A 807 -4.94 7.69 28.02
C VAL A 807 -5.14 8.45 26.74
N TYR A 808 -4.80 9.73 26.74
CA TYR A 808 -4.81 10.51 25.51
C TYR A 808 -3.59 11.42 25.43
N THR A 809 -3.19 11.71 24.19
CA THR A 809 -2.03 12.53 23.90
C THR A 809 -2.41 13.66 22.95
N PHE A 810 -1.86 14.84 23.19
CA PHE A 810 -2.07 16.02 22.35
C PHE A 810 -0.85 16.93 22.41
N TRP A 811 -0.72 17.82 21.42
CA TRP A 811 0.33 18.83 21.41
C TRP A 811 -0.13 20.11 22.10
N SER A 812 0.63 20.56 23.09
CA SER A 812 0.43 21.86 23.72
C SER A 812 1.40 22.87 23.12
N GLU A 813 0.88 24.03 22.72
CA GLU A 813 1.69 25.19 22.31
C GLU A 813 2.31 25.92 23.52
N GLY A 814 1.83 25.62 24.72
CA GLY A 814 2.17 26.32 25.95
C GLY A 814 1.50 27.70 26.05
N ASP A 815 1.37 28.20 27.28
CA ASP A 815 0.83 29.54 27.57
C ASP A 815 1.94 30.61 27.74
N GLY A 816 3.20 30.22 27.54
CA GLY A 816 4.38 31.09 27.72
C GLY A 816 4.82 31.29 29.18
N ALA A 817 4.13 30.70 30.17
CA ALA A 817 4.54 30.71 31.57
C ALA A 817 5.69 29.71 31.83
N LYS A 818 6.48 29.96 32.89
CA LYS A 818 7.66 29.15 33.25
C LYS A 818 7.40 27.63 33.42
N ASN A 819 6.14 27.22 33.63
CA ASN A 819 5.75 25.83 33.83
C ASN A 819 4.88 25.27 32.68
N SER A 820 4.70 26.02 31.58
CA SER A 820 3.91 25.58 30.42
C SER A 820 4.85 25.26 29.27
N ALA A 821 5.27 24.01 29.21
CA ALA A 821 6.19 23.53 28.20
C ALA A 821 5.44 23.22 26.90
N ARG A 822 5.87 23.86 25.81
CA ARG A 822 5.50 23.46 24.45
C ARG A 822 5.99 22.05 24.21
N GLY A 823 5.09 21.16 23.78
CA GLY A 823 5.45 19.76 23.54
C GLY A 823 4.25 18.82 23.59
N GLN A 824 4.54 17.55 23.33
CA GLN A 824 3.55 16.48 23.45
C GLN A 824 3.22 16.26 24.93
N GLN A 825 1.93 16.33 25.26
CA GLN A 825 1.39 16.04 26.57
C GLN A 825 0.71 14.66 26.54
N VAL A 826 0.84 13.93 27.65
CA VAL A 826 0.15 12.65 27.87
C VAL A 826 -0.65 12.77 29.15
N VAL A 827 -1.94 12.48 29.08
CA VAL A 827 -2.84 12.54 30.24
C VAL A 827 -3.51 11.19 30.43
N THR A 828 -3.55 10.73 31.67
CA THR A 828 -4.18 9.47 32.08
C THR A 828 -5.35 9.75 33.01
N LEU A 829 -6.49 9.12 32.72
CA LEU A 829 -7.69 9.11 33.54
C LEU A 829 -7.92 7.67 34.03
N GLU A 830 -8.06 7.47 35.34
CA GLU A 830 -8.47 6.19 35.93
C GLU A 830 -9.85 6.36 36.58
N LEU A 831 -10.77 5.43 36.30
CA LEU A 831 -12.14 5.48 36.81
C LEU A 831 -12.33 4.37 37.86
N PHE A 832 -12.80 4.76 39.03
CA PHE A 832 -13.15 3.88 40.14
C PHE A 832 -14.63 4.08 40.49
N GLU A 833 -15.27 3.03 41.01
CA GLU A 833 -16.70 3.08 41.38
C GLU A 833 -16.95 4.09 42.50
N SER A 834 -16.02 4.18 43.44
CA SER A 834 -16.08 5.05 44.62
C SER A 834 -14.69 5.60 44.93
N GLY A 835 -14.65 6.77 45.56
CA GLY A 835 -13.43 7.31 46.17
C GLY A 835 -13.10 6.66 47.51
N PHE A 836 -14.00 5.82 48.04
CA PHE A 836 -13.81 5.12 49.31
C PHE A 836 -13.27 3.71 49.11
N GLU A 837 -12.45 3.27 50.06
CA GLU A 837 -11.86 1.94 50.06
C GLU A 837 -12.90 0.86 50.43
N ASN A 838 -12.83 -0.32 49.80
CA ASN A 838 -13.75 -1.45 49.96
C ASN A 838 -15.24 -1.13 49.69
N ASP A 839 -15.51 -0.03 49.00
CA ASP A 839 -16.86 0.39 48.67
C ASP A 839 -17.20 0.01 47.22
N ARG A 840 -18.17 -0.88 47.07
CA ARG A 840 -18.69 -1.31 45.77
C ARG A 840 -20.07 -0.71 45.60
N VAL A 841 -20.23 0.13 44.59
CA VAL A 841 -21.52 0.75 44.31
C VAL A 841 -22.38 -0.32 43.64
N VAL A 842 -23.25 -0.95 44.43
CA VAL A 842 -24.20 -1.94 43.93
C VAL A 842 -25.08 -1.27 42.88
N ARG A 843 -24.93 -1.71 41.62
CA ARG A 843 -25.76 -1.29 40.50
C ARG A 843 -27.05 -2.08 40.41
#